data_AF-A0A9E6DLH6-F1
#
_entry.id   AF-A0A9E6DLH6-F1
#
_cell.length_a   1.000
_cell.length_b   1.000
_cell.length_c   1.000
_cell.angle_alpha   90.00
_cell.angle_beta   90.00
_cell.angle_gamma   90.00
#
_symmetry.space_group_name_H-M   'P 1'
#
loop_
_entity.id
_entity.type
_entity.pdbx_description
1 polymer ?
#
loop_
_entity_poly.entity_id
_entity_poly.type
_entity_poly.pdbx_seq_one_letter_code
_entity_poly.pdbx_strand_id
1 'polypeptide(L)'
;MFIKTRNLLLQRLGFLSKGLCSLWLLTSIAFSTSVLAQNILLLDFEVQKLGAGKLQLTMKFDAPPPIPTAFVLTGPDRILIDMWGVENGTSKTSEDVHLDVLRSIELAQVKGRLRLVANLNHASNYSSSTQGNNLIVLLDDADQTFDDSVASPAQSMQPEPVMASISDQPVAKRTKVQGIDFERAENGIGRVKIKLSDGRSGVEVIEEGNNVLINLTGAVLSDQLNNRLDVQDFDTPVMFIDTFSQGQNAGILIKPSAKPYKFKSYQVGRELIVDFWPKKRSSSRTAKASRSSVTRKSFTGEKIDLNFQNVSIRSVLQIIAEVAQKNLVVDDSVSGTITLRLQSVPWDQALDLVLKTRGLDKRLVGNVLLVAPAEKLAERERIELEGQKQIEELLPIETDFIQINYRKSSEMKARLTEANMISKRGFVLADDATNVLMVRETLKQLEVIRHTLSKFDVAVSQIMIEAKLVVATSDISRELGVRWGVGYSDGPFGLGGGGAGTVGSTTGSAPLAIDLGVTAQSAIRLGYISQNGLQLSAEISALSSTGDAEIVSQPKVITTNGQSAEIKSGQELPYVVVKDGTPTISFKDVVLSLKVTPQITPGDKISLELELTQDSIGSVLPNGEVSINKNYLKTSVIVKDGDTIVLGGVYRNEITNAVAKTPFLGDLPIVGALFRQTRKTETKNELLIFITPKLIRESLRIN
;
A
#
# COMPACT_ATOMS: atom_id res chain seq x y z
N MET A 1 57.56 -20.41 -29.10
CA MET A 1 57.60 -21.32 -30.27
C MET A 1 56.58 -20.79 -31.27
N PHE A 2 57.07 -20.18 -32.36
CA PHE A 2 56.43 -19.85 -33.65
C PHE A 2 55.08 -19.06 -33.65
N ILE A 3 55.05 -17.75 -34.00
CA ILE A 3 55.03 -17.15 -35.37
C ILE A 3 53.62 -17.28 -36.00
N LYS A 4 52.90 -16.28 -36.57
CA LYS A 4 53.21 -14.95 -37.10
C LYS A 4 51.91 -14.15 -37.39
N THR A 5 52.03 -12.86 -37.17
CA THR A 5 51.44 -11.69 -37.87
C THR A 5 51.60 -11.73 -39.40
N ARG A 6 50.64 -11.14 -40.17
CA ARG A 6 50.77 -10.44 -41.48
C ARG A 6 49.39 -10.39 -42.18
N ASN A 7 48.97 -9.41 -42.98
CA ASN A 7 49.32 -8.03 -43.40
C ASN A 7 48.16 -7.68 -44.38
N LEU A 8 47.47 -6.54 -44.33
CA LEU A 8 47.91 -5.22 -44.80
C LEU A 8 48.62 -5.27 -46.16
N LEU A 9 47.86 -5.17 -47.25
CA LEU A 9 48.31 -4.61 -48.54
C LEU A 9 47.12 -4.50 -49.52
N LEU A 10 46.61 -3.29 -49.69
CA LEU A 10 46.44 -2.67 -51.01
C LEU A 10 46.12 -1.19 -50.81
N GLN A 11 47.19 -0.43 -50.76
CA GLN A 11 47.22 1.02 -50.86
C GLN A 11 47.56 1.37 -52.32
N ARG A 12 46.95 2.45 -52.83
CA ARG A 12 47.35 3.30 -53.97
C ARG A 12 46.94 2.90 -55.39
N LEU A 13 45.97 3.66 -55.91
CA LEU A 13 46.08 4.51 -57.12
C LEU A 13 45.02 5.62 -56.93
N GLY A 14 45.37 6.89 -56.66
CA GLY A 14 45.74 7.90 -57.68
C GLY A 14 44.49 8.72 -58.06
N PHE A 15 44.10 9.75 -57.30
CA PHE A 15 44.29 11.19 -57.63
C PHE A 15 43.82 11.62 -59.04
N LEU A 16 42.66 12.31 -59.09
CA LEU A 16 42.13 13.31 -60.05
C LEU A 16 40.60 13.27 -59.81
N SER A 17 39.83 14.32 -59.53
CA SER A 17 39.91 15.74 -59.82
C SER A 17 38.98 16.51 -58.85
N LYS A 18 39.46 17.64 -58.33
CA LYS A 18 38.63 18.66 -57.66
C LYS A 18 37.80 19.41 -58.70
N GLY A 19 36.57 19.78 -58.33
CA GLY A 19 35.81 20.86 -58.97
C GLY A 19 34.56 20.42 -59.69
N LEU A 20 33.48 20.17 -58.95
CA LEU A 20 32.07 20.40 -59.33
C LEU A 20 31.18 19.82 -58.21
N CYS A 21 30.90 20.59 -57.15
CA CYS A 21 29.77 20.28 -56.24
C CYS A 21 29.45 21.43 -55.26
N SER A 22 30.30 22.47 -55.20
CA SER A 22 30.08 23.66 -54.36
C SER A 22 29.13 24.71 -54.96
N LEU A 23 28.27 24.34 -55.92
CA LEU A 23 27.35 25.27 -56.59
C LEU A 23 25.87 24.82 -56.61
N TRP A 24 25.49 23.82 -55.82
CA TRP A 24 24.09 23.34 -55.71
C TRP A 24 23.51 23.42 -54.29
N LEU A 25 24.23 24.04 -53.34
CA LEU A 25 23.78 24.20 -51.95
C LEU A 25 23.35 25.63 -51.58
N LEU A 26 23.30 26.56 -52.55
CA LEU A 26 23.08 28.00 -52.30
C LEU A 26 21.88 28.60 -53.06
N THR A 27 21.03 27.77 -53.66
CA THR A 27 19.84 28.21 -54.45
C THR A 27 18.55 27.47 -54.06
N SER A 28 18.32 27.19 -52.77
CA SER A 28 17.00 26.77 -52.26
C SER A 28 16.45 27.61 -51.10
N ILE A 29 17.03 28.80 -50.87
CA ILE A 29 16.52 29.81 -49.93
C ILE A 29 15.77 30.87 -50.76
N ALA A 30 14.58 30.55 -51.25
CA ALA A 30 13.59 31.53 -51.74
C ALA A 30 12.28 30.85 -52.20
N PHE A 31 11.59 30.12 -51.33
CA PHE A 31 10.14 29.89 -51.46
C PHE A 31 9.55 29.66 -50.06
N SER A 32 9.52 30.72 -49.25
CA SER A 32 8.67 30.78 -48.06
C SER A 32 7.26 31.15 -48.53
N THR A 33 6.44 30.15 -48.85
CA THR A 33 4.99 30.36 -48.90
C THR A 33 4.53 30.61 -47.46
N SER A 34 4.13 31.84 -47.17
CA SER A 34 3.35 32.17 -45.98
C SER A 34 2.06 31.36 -46.03
N VAL A 35 1.97 30.27 -45.28
CA VAL A 35 0.70 29.63 -44.98
C VAL A 35 -0.07 30.62 -44.12
N LEU A 36 -1.03 31.31 -44.72
CA LEU A 36 -2.04 32.05 -43.96
C LEU A 36 -2.76 31.02 -43.09
N ALA A 37 -2.58 31.13 -41.76
CA ALA A 37 -3.38 30.36 -40.81
C ALA A 37 -4.83 30.81 -40.97
N GLN A 38 -5.64 30.01 -41.67
CA GLN A 38 -7.09 30.21 -41.69
C GLN A 38 -7.63 29.86 -40.30
N ASN A 39 -8.41 30.77 -39.71
CA ASN A 39 -9.10 30.52 -38.46
C ASN A 39 -10.23 29.52 -38.70
N ILE A 40 -10.34 28.51 -37.84
CA ILE A 40 -11.38 27.47 -37.90
C ILE A 40 -12.70 28.10 -37.44
N LEU A 41 -13.80 27.90 -38.18
CA LEU A 41 -15.10 28.44 -37.82
C LEU A 41 -15.91 27.44 -37.02
N LEU A 42 -16.42 27.88 -35.86
CA LEU A 42 -17.51 27.18 -35.17
C LEU A 42 -18.80 27.42 -35.97
N LEU A 43 -19.33 26.38 -36.61
CA LEU A 43 -20.52 26.43 -37.45
C LEU A 43 -21.81 26.39 -36.65
N ASP A 44 -21.85 25.56 -35.59
CA ASP A 44 -23.04 25.35 -34.78
C ASP A 44 -22.69 24.75 -33.40
N PHE A 45 -23.60 24.85 -32.43
CA PHE A 45 -23.54 24.10 -31.18
C PHE A 45 -24.93 23.63 -30.77
N GLU A 46 -25.03 22.38 -30.30
CA GLU A 46 -26.29 21.71 -30.01
C GLU A 46 -26.22 21.02 -28.64
N VAL A 47 -27.29 21.13 -27.83
CA VAL A 47 -27.38 20.46 -26.52
C VAL A 47 -28.43 19.36 -26.57
N GLN A 48 -28.03 18.14 -26.23
CA GLN A 48 -28.90 16.96 -26.18
C GLN A 48 -28.91 16.36 -24.78
N LYS A 49 -30.10 16.01 -24.27
CA LYS A 49 -30.24 15.26 -23.02
C LYS A 49 -30.06 13.76 -23.29
N LEU A 50 -29.11 13.13 -22.59
CA LEU A 50 -28.79 11.69 -22.75
C LEU A 50 -29.47 10.79 -21.71
N GLY A 51 -29.95 11.34 -20.59
CA GLY A 51 -30.57 10.59 -19.49
C GLY A 51 -30.83 11.46 -18.25
N ALA A 52 -31.13 10.85 -17.10
CA ALA A 52 -31.16 11.56 -15.82
C ALA A 52 -29.73 12.00 -15.45
N GLY A 53 -29.51 13.30 -15.24
CA GLY A 53 -28.20 13.86 -14.88
C GLY A 53 -27.15 14.02 -15.99
N LYS A 54 -27.36 13.46 -17.20
CA LYS A 54 -26.38 13.51 -18.31
C LYS A 54 -26.81 14.40 -19.48
N LEU A 55 -25.96 15.35 -19.85
CA LEU A 55 -26.13 16.24 -21.01
C LEU A 55 -24.93 16.14 -21.96
N GLN A 56 -25.19 16.22 -23.27
CA GLN A 56 -24.17 16.30 -24.30
C GLN A 56 -24.27 17.65 -25.02
N LEU A 57 -23.20 18.42 -24.99
CA LEU A 57 -23.00 19.61 -25.81
C LEU A 57 -22.11 19.24 -27.00
N THR A 58 -22.62 19.38 -28.21
CA THR A 58 -21.90 19.09 -29.46
C THR A 58 -21.63 20.38 -30.22
N MET A 59 -20.36 20.74 -30.39
CA MET A 59 -19.91 21.88 -31.21
C MET A 59 -19.44 21.38 -32.57
N LYS A 60 -19.92 21.96 -33.67
CA LYS A 60 -19.61 21.58 -35.05
C LYS A 60 -18.70 22.63 -35.69
N PHE A 61 -17.63 22.21 -36.35
CA PHE A 61 -16.62 23.09 -36.96
C PHE A 61 -16.48 22.82 -38.46
N ASP A 62 -15.93 23.79 -39.20
CA ASP A 62 -15.62 23.64 -40.64
C ASP A 62 -14.37 22.79 -40.91
N ALA A 63 -13.48 22.68 -39.93
CA ALA A 63 -12.30 21.83 -39.91
C ALA A 63 -12.11 21.18 -38.51
N PRO A 64 -11.25 20.15 -38.37
CA PRO A 64 -11.02 19.50 -37.07
C PRO A 64 -10.63 20.53 -35.99
N PRO A 65 -11.41 20.66 -34.90
CA PRO A 65 -11.18 21.71 -33.92
C PRO A 65 -9.85 21.51 -33.16
N PRO A 66 -9.20 22.61 -32.73
CA PRO A 66 -8.03 22.54 -31.89
C PRO A 66 -8.42 21.98 -30.50
N ILE A 67 -7.46 21.34 -29.82
CA ILE A 67 -7.71 20.76 -28.49
C ILE A 67 -8.16 21.88 -27.53
N PRO A 68 -9.36 21.80 -26.94
CA PRO A 68 -9.87 22.85 -26.08
C PRO A 68 -9.14 22.85 -24.73
N THR A 69 -8.94 24.04 -24.17
CA THR A 69 -8.55 24.21 -22.77
C THR A 69 -9.80 24.42 -21.93
N ALA A 70 -10.13 23.51 -21.03
CA ALA A 70 -11.33 23.60 -20.21
C ALA A 70 -11.00 23.73 -18.71
N PHE A 71 -11.78 24.54 -17.97
CA PHE A 71 -11.62 24.73 -16.53
C PHE A 71 -12.97 25.02 -15.85
N VAL A 72 -13.09 24.56 -14.61
CA VAL A 72 -14.28 24.78 -13.76
C VAL A 72 -14.01 25.96 -12.82
N LEU A 73 -14.98 26.87 -12.70
CA LEU A 73 -15.00 27.91 -11.68
C LEU A 73 -16.04 27.54 -10.63
N THR A 74 -15.67 27.60 -9.36
CA THR A 74 -16.57 27.44 -8.22
C THR A 74 -16.92 28.80 -7.64
N GLY A 75 -18.21 29.13 -7.69
CA GLY A 75 -18.79 30.39 -7.19
C GLY A 75 -18.94 31.52 -8.22
N PRO A 76 -19.98 31.53 -9.08
CA PRO A 76 -20.98 30.50 -9.39
C PRO A 76 -20.42 29.37 -10.29
N ASP A 77 -21.06 28.20 -10.31
CA ASP A 77 -20.57 27.03 -11.03
C ASP A 77 -20.61 27.24 -12.55
N ARG A 78 -19.42 27.26 -13.17
CA ARG A 78 -19.27 27.48 -14.63
C ARG A 78 -18.15 26.61 -15.18
N ILE A 79 -18.34 26.09 -16.39
CA ILE A 79 -17.28 25.46 -17.18
C ILE A 79 -16.89 26.41 -18.30
N LEU A 80 -15.61 26.73 -18.40
CA LEU A 80 -15.07 27.57 -19.46
C LEU A 80 -14.26 26.68 -20.39
N ILE A 81 -14.60 26.71 -21.68
CA ILE A 81 -13.95 25.97 -22.74
C ILE A 81 -13.35 26.98 -23.72
N ASP A 82 -12.04 26.99 -23.80
CA ASP A 82 -11.28 27.98 -24.55
C ASP A 82 -10.57 27.33 -25.73
N MET A 83 -10.80 27.88 -26.92
CA MET A 83 -10.31 27.37 -28.19
C MET A 83 -9.53 28.46 -28.93
N TRP A 84 -8.26 28.20 -29.21
CA TRP A 84 -7.36 29.14 -29.91
C TRP A 84 -7.34 28.86 -31.41
N GLY A 85 -7.39 29.92 -32.22
CA GLY A 85 -7.48 29.80 -33.68
C GLY A 85 -8.88 29.43 -34.17
N VAL A 86 -9.90 29.60 -33.31
CA VAL A 86 -11.31 29.40 -33.65
C VAL A 86 -12.04 30.73 -33.64
N GLU A 87 -12.89 30.97 -34.63
CA GLU A 87 -13.81 32.10 -34.71
C GLU A 87 -15.27 31.63 -34.60
N ASN A 88 -16.12 32.46 -33.97
CA ASN A 88 -17.54 32.18 -33.85
C ASN A 88 -18.27 32.42 -35.19
N GLY A 89 -18.63 31.35 -35.90
CA GLY A 89 -19.45 31.38 -37.11
C GLY A 89 -20.95 31.13 -36.86
N THR A 90 -21.38 30.92 -35.62
CA THR A 90 -22.74 30.41 -35.29
C THR A 90 -23.85 31.46 -35.32
N SER A 91 -23.54 32.73 -35.59
CA SER A 91 -24.42 33.92 -35.45
C SER A 91 -25.02 34.14 -34.05
N LYS A 92 -24.83 33.21 -33.10
CA LYS A 92 -25.30 33.27 -31.71
C LYS A 92 -24.16 33.67 -30.77
N THR A 93 -24.45 34.52 -29.79
CA THR A 93 -23.50 34.89 -28.71
C THR A 93 -23.87 34.28 -27.37
N SER A 94 -25.13 33.85 -27.19
CA SER A 94 -25.60 33.17 -25.99
C SER A 94 -26.84 32.33 -26.31
N GLU A 95 -27.04 31.24 -25.57
CA GLU A 95 -28.22 30.38 -25.64
C GLU A 95 -28.65 29.97 -24.23
N ASP A 96 -29.91 30.23 -23.91
CA ASP A 96 -30.51 29.83 -22.63
C ASP A 96 -31.09 28.43 -22.77
N VAL A 97 -30.52 27.47 -22.03
CA VAL A 97 -30.78 26.03 -22.20
C VAL A 97 -31.77 25.50 -21.15
N HIS A 98 -31.77 26.06 -19.92
CA HIS A 98 -32.67 25.72 -18.81
C HIS A 98 -32.85 24.20 -18.57
N LEU A 99 -31.78 23.42 -18.73
CA LEU A 99 -31.77 21.98 -18.42
C LEU A 99 -31.19 21.77 -17.01
N ASP A 100 -31.45 20.60 -16.44
CA ASP A 100 -31.16 20.24 -15.04
C ASP A 100 -29.74 20.64 -14.60
N VAL A 101 -28.74 20.21 -15.37
CA VAL A 101 -27.32 20.51 -15.14
C VAL A 101 -26.89 21.88 -15.73
N LEU A 102 -27.43 22.26 -16.89
CA LEU A 102 -26.93 23.39 -17.70
C LEU A 102 -27.97 24.51 -17.82
N ARG A 103 -27.64 25.68 -17.27
CA ARG A 103 -28.50 26.88 -17.29
C ARG A 103 -28.44 27.62 -18.62
N SER A 104 -27.24 28.02 -19.04
CA SER A 104 -27.03 28.77 -20.29
C SER A 104 -25.61 28.59 -20.83
N ILE A 105 -25.43 28.86 -22.12
CA ILE A 105 -24.14 28.87 -22.82
C ILE A 105 -23.88 30.29 -23.33
N GLU A 106 -22.68 30.82 -23.10
CA GLU A 106 -22.24 32.11 -23.63
C GLU A 106 -20.96 31.94 -24.47
N LEU A 107 -20.87 32.61 -25.61
CA LEU A 107 -19.70 32.64 -26.48
C LEU A 107 -19.06 34.03 -26.47
N ALA A 108 -17.76 34.08 -26.17
CA ALA A 108 -16.97 35.31 -26.17
C ALA A 108 -15.72 35.17 -27.04
N GLN A 109 -15.54 36.07 -28.00
CA GLN A 109 -14.38 36.09 -28.91
C GLN A 109 -13.39 37.19 -28.49
N VAL A 110 -12.12 36.84 -28.24
CA VAL A 110 -11.05 37.82 -27.93
C VAL A 110 -9.73 37.40 -28.57
N LYS A 111 -9.14 38.26 -29.42
CA LYS A 111 -7.77 38.11 -29.98
C LYS A 111 -7.46 36.70 -30.53
N GLY A 112 -8.36 36.13 -31.34
CA GLY A 112 -8.19 34.80 -31.96
C GLY A 112 -8.48 33.61 -31.03
N ARG A 113 -9.10 33.84 -29.87
CA ARG A 113 -9.60 32.81 -28.96
C ARG A 113 -11.12 32.90 -28.86
N LEU A 114 -11.80 31.79 -29.11
CA LEU A 114 -13.21 31.61 -28.78
C LEU A 114 -13.32 30.97 -27.40
N ARG A 115 -14.05 31.62 -26.50
CA ARG A 115 -14.38 31.13 -25.17
C ARG A 115 -15.86 30.77 -25.12
N LEU A 116 -16.16 29.53 -24.79
CA LEU A 116 -17.49 29.07 -24.43
C LEU A 116 -17.60 28.99 -22.91
N VAL A 117 -18.62 29.62 -22.33
CA VAL A 117 -18.93 29.59 -20.90
C VAL A 117 -20.26 28.87 -20.71
N ALA A 118 -20.20 27.66 -20.15
CA ALA A 118 -21.37 26.89 -19.74
C ALA A 118 -21.69 27.22 -18.27
N ASN A 119 -22.78 27.96 -18.04
CA ASN A 119 -23.28 28.28 -16.71
C ASN A 119 -24.09 27.09 -16.17
N LEU A 120 -23.70 26.54 -15.02
CA LEU A 120 -24.32 25.34 -14.44
C LEU A 120 -25.31 25.71 -13.32
N ASN A 121 -26.24 24.80 -13.01
CA ASN A 121 -27.15 24.94 -11.87
C ASN A 121 -26.56 24.43 -10.55
N HIS A 122 -25.64 23.45 -10.64
CA HIS A 122 -24.89 22.84 -9.54
C HIS A 122 -23.54 22.34 -10.09
N ALA A 123 -22.62 21.91 -9.23
CA ALA A 123 -21.33 21.39 -9.65
C ALA A 123 -21.49 20.07 -10.44
N SER A 124 -20.86 19.98 -11.61
CA SER A 124 -20.97 18.81 -12.49
C SER A 124 -19.61 18.42 -13.05
N ASN A 125 -19.39 17.12 -13.19
CA ASN A 125 -18.22 16.59 -13.88
C ASN A 125 -18.38 16.82 -15.39
N TYR A 126 -17.26 16.96 -16.10
CA TYR A 126 -17.30 17.02 -17.56
C TYR A 126 -16.18 16.19 -18.18
N SER A 127 -16.45 15.66 -19.37
CA SER A 127 -15.44 15.12 -20.28
C SER A 127 -15.63 15.71 -21.65
N SER A 128 -14.54 15.86 -22.42
CA SER A 128 -14.62 16.39 -23.77
C SER A 128 -13.82 15.51 -24.72
N SER A 129 -14.39 15.23 -25.89
CA SER A 129 -13.78 14.40 -26.93
C SER A 129 -13.98 15.04 -28.29
N THR A 130 -12.99 14.91 -29.17
CA THR A 130 -13.10 15.38 -30.56
C THR A 130 -13.40 14.19 -31.47
N GLN A 131 -14.45 14.30 -32.28
CA GLN A 131 -14.84 13.30 -33.26
C GLN A 131 -14.99 13.97 -34.63
N GLY A 132 -14.00 13.77 -35.50
CA GLY A 132 -13.96 14.46 -36.81
C GLY A 132 -13.90 15.98 -36.63
N ASN A 133 -14.87 16.69 -37.21
CA ASN A 133 -15.02 18.14 -37.08
C ASN A 133 -15.91 18.55 -35.91
N ASN A 134 -16.22 17.64 -34.97
CA ASN A 134 -17.07 17.94 -33.83
C ASN A 134 -16.28 17.86 -32.52
N LEU A 135 -16.55 18.78 -31.60
CA LEU A 135 -16.14 18.69 -30.21
C LEU A 135 -17.37 18.35 -29.36
N ILE A 136 -17.34 17.18 -28.74
CA ILE A 136 -18.40 16.66 -27.89
C ILE A 136 -17.99 16.87 -26.44
N VAL A 137 -18.84 17.53 -25.65
CA VAL A 137 -18.66 17.77 -24.23
C VAL A 137 -19.78 17.07 -23.49
N LEU A 138 -19.45 16.07 -22.69
CA LEU A 138 -20.38 15.33 -21.83
C LEU A 138 -20.32 15.93 -20.44
N LEU A 139 -21.49 16.35 -19.93
CA LEU A 139 -21.71 16.88 -18.60
C LEU A 139 -22.45 15.84 -17.79
N ASP A 140 -21.93 15.50 -16.61
CA ASP A 140 -22.49 14.52 -15.70
C ASP A 140 -22.72 15.17 -14.34
N ASP A 141 -23.95 15.10 -13.84
CA ASP A 141 -24.29 15.54 -12.49
C ASP A 141 -23.45 14.73 -11.48
N ALA A 142 -22.67 15.42 -10.66
CA ALA A 142 -21.73 14.78 -9.75
C ALA A 142 -22.44 14.04 -8.60
N ASP A 143 -23.73 14.29 -8.36
CA ASP A 143 -24.49 13.79 -7.20
C ASP A 143 -25.50 12.66 -7.52
N GLN A 144 -25.56 12.14 -8.75
CA GLN A 144 -26.53 11.12 -9.14
C GLN A 144 -25.88 9.73 -9.34
N THR A 145 -25.90 8.91 -8.29
CA THR A 145 -25.71 7.45 -8.42
C THR A 145 -26.99 6.81 -8.95
N PHE A 146 -26.99 6.32 -10.19
CA PHE A 146 -28.07 5.47 -10.70
C PHE A 146 -27.59 4.20 -11.40
N ASP A 147 -28.40 3.18 -11.12
CA ASP A 147 -28.35 1.73 -11.31
C ASP A 147 -28.36 1.31 -12.79
N ASP A 148 -27.34 0.56 -13.21
CA ASP A 148 -27.20 0.06 -14.59
C ASP A 148 -27.66 -1.40 -14.68
N SER A 149 -28.94 -1.60 -14.98
CA SER A 149 -29.52 -2.91 -15.29
C SER A 149 -30.51 -2.84 -16.46
N VAL A 150 -30.03 -2.77 -17.72
CA VAL A 150 -30.73 -3.33 -18.89
C VAL A 150 -29.73 -3.78 -19.96
N ALA A 151 -29.90 -5.02 -20.44
CA ALA A 151 -28.99 -5.77 -21.30
C ALA A 151 -29.34 -5.75 -22.81
N SER A 152 -28.33 -6.04 -23.66
CA SER A 152 -28.31 -7.04 -24.78
C SER A 152 -27.55 -6.55 -26.04
N PRO A 153 -27.15 -7.42 -26.99
CA PRO A 153 -26.13 -8.47 -26.88
C PRO A 153 -25.07 -8.34 -28.02
N ALA A 154 -23.82 -8.79 -27.82
CA ALA A 154 -22.90 -8.99 -28.94
C ALA A 154 -21.98 -10.19 -28.73
N GLN A 155 -21.84 -10.95 -29.81
CA GLN A 155 -21.40 -12.34 -29.87
C GLN A 155 -19.90 -12.54 -29.65
N SER A 156 -19.61 -13.75 -29.17
CA SER A 156 -18.31 -14.37 -28.98
C SER A 156 -17.53 -14.57 -30.28
N MET A 157 -16.27 -14.11 -30.30
CA MET A 157 -15.19 -14.77 -31.05
C MET A 157 -13.91 -14.75 -30.20
N GLN A 158 -13.41 -15.95 -29.89
CA GLN A 158 -12.08 -16.19 -29.31
C GLN A 158 -10.98 -15.76 -30.28
N PRO A 159 -9.79 -15.42 -29.77
CA PRO A 159 -8.58 -15.88 -30.44
C PRO A 159 -7.62 -16.63 -29.51
N GLU A 160 -7.08 -17.73 -30.03
CA GLU A 160 -5.89 -18.43 -29.55
C GLU A 160 -4.62 -17.57 -29.65
N PRO A 161 -3.53 -17.92 -28.93
CA PRO A 161 -2.34 -17.09 -28.87
C PRO A 161 -1.43 -17.33 -30.08
N VAL A 162 -1.06 -16.25 -30.77
CA VAL A 162 0.03 -16.28 -31.76
C VAL A 162 1.16 -15.40 -31.26
N MET A 163 2.32 -16.01 -30.99
CA MET A 163 3.58 -15.30 -30.86
C MET A 163 3.93 -14.65 -32.20
N ALA A 164 4.08 -13.32 -32.23
CA ALA A 164 4.72 -12.63 -33.34
C ALA A 164 5.44 -11.36 -32.87
N SER A 165 6.77 -11.46 -32.91
CA SER A 165 7.69 -10.51 -33.53
C SER A 165 7.45 -9.01 -33.31
N ILE A 166 8.34 -8.42 -32.51
CA ILE A 166 8.58 -6.98 -32.41
C ILE A 166 8.90 -6.45 -33.81
N SER A 167 7.99 -5.65 -34.38
CA SER A 167 8.27 -4.77 -35.51
C SER A 167 8.11 -3.33 -35.07
N ASP A 168 9.17 -2.58 -35.32
CA ASP A 168 9.34 -1.16 -35.05
C ASP A 168 8.32 -0.35 -35.88
N GLN A 169 7.33 0.23 -35.22
CA GLN A 169 6.40 1.21 -35.76
C GLN A 169 6.49 2.47 -34.90
N PRO A 170 6.42 3.67 -35.49
CA PRO A 170 6.80 4.90 -34.82
C PRO A 170 5.82 5.17 -33.68
N VAL A 171 6.30 5.01 -32.45
CA VAL A 171 5.59 5.35 -31.22
C VAL A 171 5.02 6.75 -31.38
N ALA A 172 3.69 6.87 -31.37
CA ALA A 172 3.01 8.16 -31.24
C ALA A 172 3.72 8.95 -30.13
N LYS A 173 4.23 10.15 -30.44
CA LYS A 173 5.02 10.96 -29.49
C LYS A 173 4.23 11.15 -28.19
N ARG A 174 4.50 10.30 -27.20
CA ARG A 174 3.92 10.38 -25.86
C ARG A 174 4.56 11.53 -25.11
N THR A 175 3.76 12.23 -24.29
CA THR A 175 4.25 13.26 -23.39
C THR A 175 5.30 12.64 -22.45
N LYS A 176 6.45 13.27 -22.29
CA LYS A 176 7.50 12.86 -21.37
C LYS A 176 7.67 13.91 -20.29
N VAL A 177 7.81 13.49 -19.03
CA VAL A 177 8.26 14.38 -17.96
C VAL A 177 9.76 14.59 -18.16
N GLN A 178 10.15 15.83 -18.45
CA GLN A 178 11.54 16.22 -18.77
C GLN A 178 12.33 16.65 -17.54
N GLY A 179 11.65 17.09 -16.48
CA GLY A 179 12.30 17.50 -15.25
C GLY A 179 11.30 17.96 -14.21
N ILE A 180 11.69 17.84 -12.94
CA ILE A 180 10.91 18.31 -11.80
C ILE A 180 11.85 19.16 -10.96
N ASP A 181 11.46 20.39 -10.73
CA ASP A 181 12.25 21.41 -10.03
C ASP A 181 11.43 22.00 -8.89
N PHE A 182 12.13 22.50 -7.88
CA PHE A 182 11.53 23.13 -6.72
C PHE A 182 12.21 24.47 -6.42
N GLU A 183 11.41 25.52 -6.29
CA GLU A 183 11.90 26.83 -5.90
C GLU A 183 11.08 27.43 -4.76
N ARG A 184 11.76 28.18 -3.89
CA ARG A 184 11.11 29.08 -2.95
C ARG A 184 10.78 30.39 -3.67
N ALA A 185 9.50 30.63 -3.92
CA ALA A 185 9.01 31.89 -4.47
C ALA A 185 8.79 32.94 -3.36
N GLU A 186 8.42 34.16 -3.76
CA GLU A 186 8.17 35.26 -2.82
C GLU A 186 7.15 34.89 -1.73
N ASN A 187 7.27 35.47 -0.54
CA ASN A 187 6.39 35.21 0.61
C ASN A 187 6.40 33.77 1.15
N GLY A 188 7.47 33.01 0.92
CA GLY A 188 7.64 31.65 1.46
C GLY A 188 6.79 30.59 0.75
N ILE A 189 6.35 30.90 -0.48
CA ILE A 189 5.60 29.97 -1.32
C ILE A 189 6.55 28.87 -1.80
N GLY A 190 6.19 27.61 -1.57
CA GLY A 190 6.88 26.47 -2.17
C GLY A 190 6.31 26.20 -3.56
N ARG A 191 7.13 26.35 -4.61
CA ARG A 191 6.71 26.15 -5.99
C ARG A 191 7.34 24.90 -6.57
N VAL A 192 6.50 23.96 -6.99
CA VAL A 192 6.91 22.77 -7.74
C VAL A 192 6.69 23.04 -9.23
N LYS A 193 7.74 22.89 -10.05
CA LYS A 193 7.70 23.03 -11.51
C LYS A 193 7.96 21.69 -12.19
N ILE A 194 7.02 21.22 -12.98
CA ILE A 194 7.12 19.97 -13.73
C ILE A 194 7.19 20.30 -15.22
N LYS A 195 8.35 20.07 -15.84
CA LYS A 195 8.59 20.29 -17.27
C LYS A 195 8.11 19.08 -18.06
N LEU A 196 7.25 19.32 -19.05
CA LEU A 196 6.67 18.31 -19.93
C LEU A 196 7.17 18.50 -21.37
N SER A 197 7.29 17.42 -22.14
CA SER A 197 7.72 17.52 -23.55
C SER A 197 6.68 18.23 -24.44
N ASP A 198 5.41 18.12 -24.08
CA ASP A 198 4.28 18.82 -24.66
C ASP A 198 3.17 19.00 -23.59
N GLY A 199 2.12 19.75 -23.91
CA GLY A 199 0.99 19.96 -23.02
C GLY A 199 -0.17 18.99 -23.27
N ARG A 200 0.07 17.80 -23.84
CA ARG A 200 -0.98 16.87 -24.27
C ARG A 200 -1.40 15.86 -23.19
N SER A 201 -0.65 15.75 -22.10
CA SER A 201 -1.00 14.87 -20.98
C SER A 201 -2.19 15.45 -20.19
N GLY A 202 -3.17 14.60 -19.88
CA GLY A 202 -4.22 14.97 -18.93
C GLY A 202 -3.62 15.17 -17.55
N VAL A 203 -3.89 16.31 -16.91
CA VAL A 203 -3.42 16.62 -15.55
C VAL A 203 -4.59 16.52 -14.59
N GLU A 204 -4.51 15.58 -13.67
CA GLU A 204 -5.46 15.45 -12.56
C GLU A 204 -4.71 15.74 -11.25
N VAL A 205 -5.26 16.63 -10.42
CA VAL A 205 -4.66 16.98 -9.13
C VAL A 205 -5.66 16.65 -8.03
N ILE A 206 -5.31 15.67 -7.20
CA ILE A 206 -6.14 15.12 -6.14
C ILE A 206 -5.51 15.48 -4.79
N GLU A 207 -6.30 16.00 -3.85
CA GLU A 207 -5.87 16.15 -2.46
C GLU A 207 -6.22 14.87 -1.68
N GLU A 208 -5.22 14.05 -1.36
CA GLU A 208 -5.38 12.83 -0.57
C GLU A 208 -4.83 13.04 0.84
N GLY A 209 -5.73 13.21 1.82
CA GLY A 209 -5.34 13.42 3.21
C GLY A 209 -4.58 14.74 3.41
N ASN A 210 -3.27 14.67 3.70
CA ASN A 210 -2.37 15.83 3.82
C ASN A 210 -1.44 15.96 2.61
N ASN A 211 -1.59 15.12 1.58
CA ASN A 211 -0.72 15.09 0.41
C ASN A 211 -1.47 15.62 -0.81
N VAL A 212 -0.72 16.06 -1.82
CA VAL A 212 -1.26 16.44 -3.12
C VAL A 212 -0.68 15.48 -4.16
N LEU A 213 -1.53 14.69 -4.79
CA LEU A 213 -1.17 13.75 -5.84
C LEU A 213 -1.50 14.37 -7.20
N ILE A 214 -0.51 14.37 -8.09
CA ILE A 214 -0.65 14.81 -9.48
C ILE A 214 -0.52 13.57 -10.35
N ASN A 215 -1.58 13.25 -11.09
CA ASN A 215 -1.59 12.17 -12.06
C ASN A 215 -1.52 12.76 -13.47
N LEU A 216 -0.48 12.39 -14.21
CA LEU A 216 -0.25 12.80 -15.59
C LEU A 216 -0.63 11.63 -16.51
N THR A 217 -1.87 11.65 -16.98
CA THR A 217 -2.43 10.60 -17.83
C THR A 217 -1.77 10.62 -19.21
N GLY A 218 -1.19 9.48 -19.60
CA GLY A 218 -0.47 9.34 -20.87
C GLY A 218 0.94 9.95 -20.89
N ALA A 219 1.46 10.41 -19.75
CA ALA A 219 2.84 10.88 -19.62
C ALA A 219 3.77 9.76 -19.15
N VAL A 220 4.95 9.68 -19.77
CA VAL A 220 6.02 8.75 -19.38
C VAL A 220 7.06 9.48 -18.51
N LEU A 221 7.36 8.93 -17.34
CA LEU A 221 8.45 9.38 -16.47
C LEU A 221 9.75 8.68 -16.90
N SER A 222 10.85 9.42 -17.08
CA SER A 222 12.16 8.81 -17.31
C SER A 222 12.71 8.21 -16.01
N ASP A 223 13.44 7.09 -16.09
CA ASP A 223 13.98 6.40 -14.90
C ASP A 223 14.84 7.28 -13.99
N GLN A 224 15.55 8.26 -14.55
CA GLN A 224 16.37 9.23 -13.80
C GLN A 224 15.54 10.16 -12.90
N LEU A 225 14.28 10.37 -13.27
CA LEU A 225 13.32 11.21 -12.55
C LEU A 225 12.39 10.38 -11.67
N ASN A 226 12.64 9.08 -11.46
CA ASN A 226 11.87 8.24 -10.53
C ASN A 226 12.55 8.24 -9.15
N ASN A 227 12.55 9.40 -8.50
CA ASN A 227 13.32 9.64 -7.27
C ASN A 227 12.55 10.55 -6.30
N ARG A 228 12.91 10.50 -5.01
CA ARG A 228 12.43 11.45 -4.00
C ARG A 228 13.31 12.69 -3.98
N LEU A 229 12.70 13.87 -4.08
CA LEU A 229 13.35 15.15 -3.83
C LEU A 229 13.05 15.61 -2.40
N ASP A 230 14.08 15.90 -1.61
CA ASP A 230 13.98 16.51 -0.29
C ASP A 230 14.16 18.03 -0.43
N VAL A 231 13.15 18.79 0.02
CA VAL A 231 13.09 20.26 -0.11
C VAL A 231 12.85 20.96 1.22
N GLN A 232 13.13 20.27 2.34
CA GLN A 232 12.94 20.80 3.69
C GLN A 232 13.78 22.05 4.00
N ASP A 233 14.98 22.14 3.42
CA ASP A 233 15.93 23.24 3.68
C ASP A 233 15.45 24.60 3.15
N PHE A 234 14.44 24.61 2.29
CA PHE A 234 13.95 25.82 1.62
C PHE A 234 12.92 26.62 2.44
N ASP A 235 12.64 26.24 3.69
CA ASP A 235 11.71 26.96 4.59
C ASP A 235 10.35 27.24 3.91
N THR A 236 9.77 26.19 3.33
CA THR A 236 8.46 26.21 2.67
C THR A 236 7.52 25.16 3.27
N PRO A 237 6.21 25.18 2.94
CA PRO A 237 5.28 24.15 3.41
C PRO A 237 5.56 22.74 2.88
N VAL A 238 6.33 22.59 1.80
CA VAL A 238 6.60 21.30 1.14
C VAL A 238 7.85 20.67 1.75
N MET A 239 7.79 19.38 2.09
CA MET A 239 8.95 18.63 2.60
C MET A 239 9.54 17.70 1.55
N PHE A 240 8.68 16.91 0.88
CA PHE A 240 9.13 15.92 -0.09
C PHE A 240 8.30 15.98 -1.36
N ILE A 241 8.94 15.66 -2.48
CA ILE A 241 8.30 15.45 -3.78
C ILE A 241 8.72 14.04 -4.23
N ASP A 242 7.77 13.12 -4.21
CA ASP A 242 7.93 11.74 -4.66
C ASP A 242 7.43 11.62 -6.09
N THR A 243 8.17 10.94 -6.93
CA THR A 243 7.85 10.80 -8.36
C THR A 243 7.95 9.33 -8.71
N PHE A 244 6.95 8.80 -9.41
CA PHE A 244 6.86 7.37 -9.72
C PHE A 244 6.09 7.12 -11.02
N SER A 245 6.44 6.04 -11.71
CA SER A 245 5.67 5.56 -12.87
C SER A 245 4.52 4.66 -12.40
N GLN A 246 3.31 4.90 -12.89
CA GLN A 246 2.13 4.07 -12.63
C GLN A 246 1.56 3.58 -13.96
N GLY A 247 2.05 2.43 -14.43
CA GLY A 247 1.66 1.86 -15.72
C GLY A 247 2.08 2.76 -16.89
N GLN A 248 1.09 3.38 -17.55
CA GLN A 248 1.30 4.31 -18.68
C GLN A 248 1.24 5.80 -18.27
N ASN A 249 1.17 6.08 -16.97
CA ASN A 249 1.05 7.42 -16.40
C ASN A 249 2.24 7.75 -15.50
N ALA A 250 2.46 9.04 -15.26
CA ALA A 250 3.44 9.53 -14.29
C ALA A 250 2.70 10.12 -13.08
N GLY A 251 3.03 9.64 -11.88
CA GLY A 251 2.53 10.15 -10.62
C GLY A 251 3.57 11.03 -9.92
N ILE A 252 3.13 12.19 -9.43
CA ILE A 252 3.93 13.07 -8.57
C ILE A 252 3.16 13.28 -7.25
N LEU A 253 3.70 12.78 -6.15
CA LEU A 253 3.15 12.92 -4.81
C LEU A 253 3.93 13.97 -4.02
N ILE A 254 3.28 15.09 -3.70
CA ILE A 254 3.85 16.17 -2.93
C ILE A 254 3.41 16.04 -1.48
N LYS A 255 4.38 16.07 -0.54
CA LYS A 255 4.17 15.90 0.90
C LYS A 255 4.48 17.19 1.68
N PRO A 256 3.45 17.97 2.03
CA PRO A 256 3.56 19.09 2.95
C PRO A 256 3.87 18.70 4.40
N SER A 257 4.49 19.60 5.16
CA SER A 257 4.90 19.36 6.55
C SER A 257 3.72 19.19 7.53
N ALA A 258 2.62 19.96 7.35
CA ALA A 258 1.34 19.73 8.01
C ALA A 258 0.26 20.77 7.61
N LYS A 259 -1.03 20.39 7.71
CA LYS A 259 -2.17 21.31 7.60
C LYS A 259 -2.11 22.44 8.66
N PRO A 260 -2.68 23.63 8.37
CA PRO A 260 -3.35 24.01 7.13
C PRO A 260 -2.38 24.62 6.10
N TYR A 261 -2.44 24.22 4.83
CA TYR A 261 -1.82 24.90 3.69
C TYR A 261 -2.90 25.23 2.64
N LYS A 262 -2.59 26.12 1.69
CA LYS A 262 -3.39 26.31 0.48
C LYS A 262 -2.49 26.04 -0.71
N PHE A 263 -3.00 25.42 -1.76
CA PHE A 263 -2.26 25.21 -3.00
C PHE A 263 -3.07 25.63 -4.22
N LYS A 264 -2.38 25.88 -5.32
CA LYS A 264 -2.96 26.18 -6.64
C LYS A 264 -2.08 25.53 -7.70
N SER A 265 -2.68 24.76 -8.60
CA SER A 265 -2.03 24.26 -9.80
C SER A 265 -2.43 25.07 -11.02
N TYR A 266 -1.50 25.30 -11.94
CA TYR A 266 -1.75 25.91 -13.24
C TYR A 266 -0.65 25.50 -14.21
N GLN A 267 -0.99 25.35 -15.48
CA GLN A 267 -0.02 25.00 -16.51
C GLN A 267 0.28 26.21 -17.39
N VAL A 268 1.56 26.50 -17.59
CA VAL A 268 2.06 27.57 -18.46
C VAL A 268 2.89 26.94 -19.57
N GLY A 269 2.30 26.82 -20.76
CA GLY A 269 2.93 26.16 -21.90
C GLY A 269 3.26 24.69 -21.61
N ARG A 270 4.55 24.40 -21.43
CA ARG A 270 5.09 23.06 -21.17
C ARG A 270 5.46 22.82 -19.70
N GLU A 271 5.15 23.77 -18.81
CA GLU A 271 5.44 23.64 -17.39
C GLU A 271 4.14 23.58 -16.59
N LEU A 272 3.95 22.52 -15.80
CA LEU A 272 2.92 22.46 -14.78
C LEU A 272 3.50 23.00 -13.47
N ILE A 273 2.87 24.04 -12.94
CA ILE A 273 3.32 24.76 -11.75
C ILE A 273 2.31 24.51 -10.62
N VAL A 274 2.80 24.11 -9.46
CA VAL A 274 1.99 23.94 -8.25
C VAL A 274 2.58 24.78 -7.13
N ASP A 275 1.85 25.84 -6.75
CA ASP A 275 2.25 26.79 -5.71
C ASP A 275 1.60 26.42 -4.38
N PHE A 276 2.39 26.32 -3.31
CA PHE A 276 1.96 26.06 -1.94
C PHE A 276 2.19 27.28 -1.06
N TRP A 277 1.10 27.89 -0.58
CA TRP A 277 1.16 29.04 0.33
C TRP A 277 1.30 28.59 1.79
N PRO A 278 2.27 29.16 2.54
CA PRO A 278 2.30 29.01 3.99
C PRO A 278 1.13 29.76 4.59
N LYS A 279 0.16 29.06 5.20
CA LYS A 279 -0.71 29.73 6.15
C LYS A 279 0.15 30.01 7.38
N LYS A 280 0.30 31.29 7.74
CA LYS A 280 0.93 31.71 8.99
C LYS A 280 0.28 30.93 10.13
N ARG A 281 0.97 29.92 10.64
CA ARG A 281 0.70 29.39 11.97
C ARG A 281 0.97 30.56 12.90
N SER A 282 -0.06 31.02 13.61
CA SER A 282 0.15 31.67 14.89
C SER A 282 1.10 30.75 15.65
N SER A 283 2.34 31.19 15.80
CA SER A 283 3.42 30.37 16.32
C SER A 283 3.12 30.05 17.77
N SER A 284 2.46 28.92 18.02
CA SER A 284 2.49 28.21 19.30
C SER A 284 3.88 27.58 19.46
N ARG A 285 4.90 28.43 19.55
CA ARG A 285 6.20 28.02 20.08
C ARG A 285 6.05 27.90 21.59
N THR A 286 6.28 26.68 22.08
CA THR A 286 6.54 26.28 23.47
C THR A 286 5.38 25.60 24.23
N ALA A 287 4.93 24.46 23.70
CA ALA A 287 4.33 23.40 24.51
C ALA A 287 5.43 22.60 25.26
N LYS A 288 6.21 23.29 26.11
CA LYS A 288 7.08 22.69 27.15
C LYS A 288 7.61 23.76 28.12
N ALA A 289 6.71 24.65 28.55
CA ALA A 289 6.90 25.52 29.72
C ALA A 289 5.57 25.80 30.45
N SER A 290 4.54 24.98 30.20
CA SER A 290 3.19 25.23 30.70
C SER A 290 2.93 24.46 32.00
N ARG A 291 3.64 24.85 33.06
CA ARG A 291 3.12 24.71 34.44
C ARG A 291 3.29 25.98 35.28
N SER A 292 3.72 27.11 34.69
CA SER A 292 3.85 28.37 35.43
C SER A 292 3.83 29.62 34.53
N SER A 293 2.92 29.69 33.55
CA SER A 293 2.67 30.94 32.81
C SER A 293 1.23 31.40 33.01
N VAL A 294 1.04 32.34 33.93
CA VAL A 294 -0.10 33.26 33.91
C VAL A 294 -0.12 33.93 32.53
N THR A 295 -1.24 33.82 31.82
CA THR A 295 -1.52 34.31 30.47
C THR A 295 -1.04 35.75 30.28
N ARG A 296 0.14 35.99 29.67
CA ARG A 296 0.47 37.32 29.16
C ARG A 296 -0.30 37.52 27.86
N LYS A 297 -1.48 38.14 27.94
CA LYS A 297 -2.23 38.64 26.78
C LYS A 297 -1.29 39.53 25.95
N SER A 298 -1.12 39.23 24.66
CA SER A 298 -0.36 40.09 23.74
C SER A 298 -1.25 41.21 23.25
N PHE A 299 -0.83 42.46 23.46
CA PHE A 299 -1.57 43.65 23.07
C PHE A 299 -1.07 44.17 21.72
N THR A 300 -1.99 44.41 20.79
CA THR A 300 -1.71 44.70 19.37
C THR A 300 -2.38 45.98 18.87
N GLY A 301 -3.10 46.69 19.74
CA GLY A 301 -3.78 47.93 19.41
C GLY A 301 -2.82 49.09 19.10
N GLU A 302 -3.33 50.08 18.37
CA GLU A 302 -2.65 51.36 18.18
C GLU A 302 -2.29 51.98 19.53
N LYS A 303 -1.08 52.55 19.62
CA LYS A 303 -0.56 53.14 20.86
C LYS A 303 -1.20 54.49 21.10
N ILE A 304 -1.67 54.68 22.33
CA ILE A 304 -2.35 55.90 22.75
C ILE A 304 -1.68 56.49 24.01
N ASP A 305 -1.73 57.81 24.08
CA ASP A 305 -1.34 58.60 25.25
C ASP A 305 -2.63 59.12 25.90
N LEU A 306 -2.89 58.75 27.15
CA LEU A 306 -4.10 59.14 27.88
C LEU A 306 -3.73 59.70 29.25
N ASN A 307 -4.33 60.81 29.66
CA ASN A 307 -4.16 61.38 30.99
C ASN A 307 -5.52 61.79 31.55
N PHE A 308 -6.05 61.01 32.48
CA PHE A 308 -7.32 61.25 33.13
C PHE A 308 -7.12 61.40 34.63
N GLN A 309 -7.70 62.45 35.20
CA GLN A 309 -7.75 62.68 36.64
C GLN A 309 -9.21 62.77 37.04
N ASN A 310 -9.66 61.82 37.89
CA ASN A 310 -11.04 61.76 38.39
C ASN A 310 -12.11 61.78 37.28
N VAL A 311 -11.90 61.01 36.21
CA VAL A 311 -12.84 60.95 35.06
C VAL A 311 -13.74 59.73 35.19
N SER A 312 -15.01 59.82 34.77
CA SER A 312 -15.93 58.68 34.79
C SER A 312 -15.41 57.52 33.92
N ILE A 313 -15.54 56.28 34.39
CA ILE A 313 -15.08 55.10 33.63
C ILE A 313 -15.78 55.01 32.27
N ARG A 314 -17.07 55.40 32.19
CA ARG A 314 -17.82 55.42 30.94
C ARG A 314 -17.17 56.33 29.89
N SER A 315 -16.77 57.53 30.29
CA SER A 315 -16.07 58.47 29.42
C SER A 315 -14.72 57.91 28.94
N VAL A 316 -13.98 57.25 29.84
CA VAL A 316 -12.71 56.61 29.49
C VAL A 316 -12.91 55.46 28.50
N LEU A 317 -13.90 54.59 28.73
CA LEU A 317 -14.23 53.49 27.84
C LEU A 317 -14.69 54.00 26.46
N GLN A 318 -15.45 55.09 26.42
CA GLN A 318 -15.92 55.73 25.18
C GLN A 318 -14.74 56.23 24.33
N ILE A 319 -13.79 56.94 24.95
CA ILE A 319 -12.60 57.45 24.25
C ILE A 319 -11.74 56.28 23.73
N ILE A 320 -11.55 55.23 24.53
CA ILE A 320 -10.80 54.05 24.10
C ILE A 320 -11.50 53.33 22.95
N ALA A 321 -12.84 53.22 22.98
CA ALA A 321 -13.62 52.58 21.92
C ALA A 321 -13.63 53.40 20.61
N GLU A 322 -13.65 54.74 20.71
CA GLU A 322 -13.55 55.65 19.58
C GLU A 322 -12.20 55.50 18.86
N VAL A 323 -11.10 55.46 19.62
CA VAL A 323 -9.77 55.19 19.05
C VAL A 323 -9.70 53.76 18.47
N ALA A 324 -10.33 52.78 19.11
CA ALA A 324 -10.40 51.42 18.61
C ALA A 324 -11.34 51.25 17.40
N GLN A 325 -12.07 52.29 16.99
CA GLN A 325 -13.12 52.24 15.96
C GLN A 325 -14.17 51.15 16.25
N LYS A 326 -14.58 51.00 17.51
CA LYS A 326 -15.60 50.03 17.96
C LYS A 326 -16.82 50.74 18.53
N ASN A 327 -17.99 50.20 18.22
CA ASN A 327 -19.23 50.64 18.85
C ASN A 327 -19.23 50.14 20.30
N LEU A 328 -19.48 51.01 21.28
CA LEU A 328 -19.45 50.66 22.69
C LEU A 328 -20.86 50.61 23.28
N VAL A 329 -21.17 49.52 23.98
CA VAL A 329 -22.37 49.40 24.81
C VAL A 329 -21.92 49.16 26.25
N VAL A 330 -22.23 50.10 27.13
CA VAL A 330 -21.88 50.02 28.56
C VAL A 330 -23.14 49.84 29.39
N ASP A 331 -23.17 48.76 30.17
CA ASP A 331 -24.27 48.47 31.10
C ASP A 331 -24.43 49.58 32.15
N ASP A 332 -25.64 49.84 32.64
CA ASP A 332 -25.98 50.90 33.60
C ASP A 332 -25.28 50.73 34.97
N SER A 333 -24.93 49.49 35.34
CA SER A 333 -24.21 49.17 36.57
C SER A 333 -22.73 49.63 36.59
N VAL A 334 -22.16 50.00 35.43
CA VAL A 334 -20.78 50.50 35.35
C VAL A 334 -20.71 51.93 35.91
N SER A 335 -20.18 52.06 37.12
CA SER A 335 -20.08 53.35 37.84
C SER A 335 -18.70 53.56 38.50
N GLY A 336 -18.39 54.82 38.80
CA GLY A 336 -17.16 55.24 39.45
C GLY A 336 -16.21 56.05 38.55
N THR A 337 -15.24 56.70 39.18
CA THR A 337 -14.23 57.53 38.51
C THR A 337 -12.85 56.88 38.55
N ILE A 338 -12.08 56.93 37.48
CA ILE A 338 -10.72 56.39 37.40
C ILE A 338 -9.72 57.52 37.15
N THR A 339 -8.56 57.41 37.77
CA THR A 339 -7.39 58.26 37.51
C THR A 339 -6.33 57.38 36.87
N LEU A 340 -5.92 57.72 35.65
CA LEU A 340 -4.93 56.94 34.90
C LEU A 340 -4.07 57.86 34.04
N ARG A 341 -2.78 57.56 33.96
CA ARG A 341 -1.84 58.19 33.04
C ARG A 341 -1.13 57.08 32.27
N LEU A 342 -1.35 57.05 30.96
CA LEU A 342 -0.77 56.08 30.03
C LEU A 342 0.06 56.84 28.99
N GLN A 343 1.24 56.31 28.68
CA GLN A 343 2.13 56.84 27.66
C GLN A 343 2.56 55.69 26.76
N SER A 344 2.27 55.81 25.47
CA SER A 344 2.61 54.89 24.39
C SER A 344 2.11 53.47 24.66
N VAL A 345 0.88 53.36 25.18
CA VAL A 345 0.26 52.08 25.55
C VAL A 345 -0.75 51.67 24.47
N PRO A 346 -0.70 50.45 23.91
CA PRO A 346 -1.74 49.94 23.02
C PRO A 346 -3.15 50.10 23.61
N TRP A 347 -4.14 50.54 22.82
CA TRP A 347 -5.49 50.79 23.32
C TRP A 347 -6.17 49.55 23.94
N ASP A 348 -5.84 48.36 23.46
CA ASP A 348 -6.37 47.09 23.97
C ASP A 348 -5.77 46.72 25.34
N GLN A 349 -4.52 47.13 25.58
CA GLN A 349 -3.86 47.10 26.89
C GLN A 349 -4.46 48.12 27.84
N ALA A 350 -4.67 49.35 27.36
CA ALA A 350 -5.34 50.40 28.12
C ALA A 350 -6.74 49.96 28.54
N LEU A 351 -7.51 49.36 27.63
CA LEU A 351 -8.84 48.80 27.89
C LEU A 351 -8.78 47.69 28.94
N ASP A 352 -7.89 46.71 28.81
CA ASP A 352 -7.77 45.60 29.77
C ASP A 352 -7.38 46.10 31.18
N LEU A 353 -6.55 47.14 31.27
CA LEU A 353 -6.19 47.78 32.54
C LEU A 353 -7.40 48.48 33.19
N VAL A 354 -8.15 49.25 32.41
CA VAL A 354 -9.37 49.94 32.89
C VAL A 354 -10.41 48.93 33.36
N LEU A 355 -10.59 47.83 32.62
CA LEU A 355 -11.54 46.77 32.98
C LEU A 355 -11.12 46.06 34.28
N LYS A 356 -9.85 45.64 34.40
CA LYS A 356 -9.33 44.91 35.58
C LYS A 356 -9.36 45.73 36.86
N THR A 357 -9.00 47.02 36.79
CA THR A 357 -8.97 47.90 37.97
C THR A 357 -10.34 48.10 38.61
N ARG A 358 -11.42 47.79 37.88
CA ARG A 358 -12.81 48.00 38.30
C ARG A 358 -13.65 46.74 38.27
N GLY A 359 -13.04 45.56 38.11
CA GLY A 359 -13.77 44.29 38.06
C GLY A 359 -14.77 44.17 36.90
N LEU A 360 -14.53 44.91 35.82
CA LEU A 360 -15.34 44.85 34.60
C LEU A 360 -14.76 43.81 33.65
N ASP A 361 -15.60 43.31 32.75
CA ASP A 361 -15.18 42.45 31.65
C ASP A 361 -15.85 42.90 30.34
N LYS A 362 -15.38 42.35 29.22
CA LYS A 362 -15.86 42.69 27.88
C LYS A 362 -16.29 41.46 27.07
N ARG A 363 -17.26 41.65 26.18
CA ARG A 363 -17.59 40.70 25.10
C ARG A 363 -17.59 41.46 23.78
N LEU A 364 -16.96 40.89 22.76
CA LEU A 364 -16.98 41.41 21.40
C LEU A 364 -18.01 40.60 20.62
N VAL A 365 -19.11 41.26 20.23
CA VAL A 365 -20.13 40.66 19.38
C VAL A 365 -20.09 41.42 18.05
N GLY A 366 -19.38 40.84 17.07
CA GLY A 366 -19.12 41.50 15.78
C GLY A 366 -18.32 42.80 15.95
N ASN A 367 -18.94 43.94 15.62
CA ASN A 367 -18.32 45.27 15.75
C ASN A 367 -18.66 46.00 17.06
N VAL A 368 -19.46 45.37 17.94
CA VAL A 368 -19.91 45.97 19.20
C VAL A 368 -19.11 45.42 20.37
N LEU A 369 -18.58 46.32 21.18
CA LEU A 369 -17.91 46.06 22.44
C LEU A 369 -18.90 46.24 23.59
N LEU A 370 -19.33 45.13 24.18
CA LEU A 370 -20.17 45.12 25.37
C LEU A 370 -19.27 45.14 26.62
N VAL A 371 -19.50 46.10 27.52
CA VAL A 371 -18.78 46.21 28.80
C VAL A 371 -19.77 46.22 29.97
N ALA A 372 -19.55 45.34 30.93
CA ALA A 372 -20.34 45.20 32.15
C ALA A 372 -19.49 44.59 33.28
N PRO A 373 -19.96 44.58 34.54
CA PRO A 373 -19.29 43.87 35.62
C PRO A 373 -19.06 42.39 35.26
N ALA A 374 -17.88 41.87 35.61
CA ALA A 374 -17.48 40.51 35.22
C ALA A 374 -18.46 39.44 35.70
N GLU A 375 -19.01 39.61 36.90
CA GLU A 375 -19.99 38.70 37.50
C GLU A 375 -21.31 38.67 36.71
N LYS A 376 -21.83 39.83 36.29
CA LYS A 376 -23.08 39.92 35.51
C LYS A 376 -22.93 39.28 34.13
N LEU A 377 -21.77 39.43 33.48
CA LEU A 377 -21.47 38.78 32.21
C LEU A 377 -21.32 37.28 32.35
N ALA A 378 -20.63 36.82 33.39
CA ALA A 378 -20.48 35.39 33.66
C ALA A 378 -21.83 34.72 33.95
N GLU A 379 -22.70 35.37 34.73
CA GLU A 379 -24.03 34.85 35.02
C GLU A 379 -24.93 34.82 33.78
N ARG A 380 -24.89 35.87 32.95
CA ARG A 380 -25.61 35.88 31.68
C ARG A 380 -25.16 34.74 30.75
N GLU A 381 -23.85 34.54 30.61
CA GLU A 381 -23.28 33.47 29.80
C GLU A 381 -23.64 32.09 30.35
N ARG A 382 -23.65 31.94 31.68
CA ARG A 382 -24.13 30.72 32.33
C ARG A 382 -25.59 30.44 31.99
N ILE A 383 -26.47 31.42 32.11
CA ILE A 383 -27.90 31.28 31.76
C ILE A 383 -28.07 30.97 30.27
N GLU A 384 -27.32 31.64 29.39
CA GLU A 384 -27.36 31.37 27.94
C GLU A 384 -26.92 29.92 27.63
N LEU A 385 -25.86 29.42 28.28
CA LEU A 385 -25.39 28.04 28.12
C LEU A 385 -26.34 27.01 28.75
N GLU A 386 -26.91 27.30 29.92
CA GLU A 386 -27.94 26.46 30.55
C GLU A 386 -29.20 26.41 29.68
N GLY A 387 -29.63 27.55 29.11
CA GLY A 387 -30.72 27.62 28.15
C GLY A 387 -30.43 26.83 26.87
N GLN A 388 -29.21 26.94 26.31
CA GLN A 388 -28.80 26.13 25.16
C GLN A 388 -28.84 24.63 25.47
N LYS A 389 -28.37 24.22 26.66
CA LYS A 389 -28.46 22.82 27.10
C LYS A 389 -29.89 22.36 27.27
N GLN A 390 -30.76 23.19 27.84
CA GLN A 390 -32.19 22.87 27.95
C GLN A 390 -32.83 22.73 26.58
N ILE A 391 -32.52 23.62 25.63
CA ILE A 391 -33.00 23.50 24.25
C ILE A 391 -32.54 22.18 23.63
N GLU A 392 -31.26 21.84 23.76
CA GLU A 392 -30.70 20.59 23.25
C GLU A 392 -31.34 19.35 23.91
N GLU A 393 -31.60 19.39 25.22
CA GLU A 393 -32.29 18.34 25.97
C GLU A 393 -33.77 18.23 25.61
N LEU A 394 -34.41 19.31 25.15
CA LEU A 394 -35.83 19.34 24.76
C LEU A 394 -36.04 19.04 23.27
N LEU A 395 -34.98 18.86 22.48
CA LEU A 395 -35.12 18.47 21.08
C LEU A 395 -35.89 17.14 20.97
N PRO A 396 -36.77 17.01 19.96
CA PRO A 396 -37.46 15.76 19.68
C PRO A 396 -36.45 14.68 19.27
N ILE A 397 -36.65 13.48 19.79
CA ILE A 397 -35.93 12.28 19.38
C ILE A 397 -36.77 11.52 18.37
N GLU A 398 -36.16 11.11 17.28
CA GLU A 398 -36.77 10.31 16.23
C GLU A 398 -36.17 8.91 16.23
N THR A 399 -36.91 7.95 15.69
CA THR A 399 -36.44 6.56 15.54
C THR A 399 -36.16 6.30 14.08
N ASP A 400 -34.96 5.83 13.79
CA ASP A 400 -34.53 5.42 12.46
C ASP A 400 -34.09 3.95 12.44
N PHE A 401 -34.26 3.30 11.29
CA PHE A 401 -33.89 1.91 11.07
C PHE A 401 -32.80 1.85 10.01
N ILE A 402 -31.59 1.56 10.44
CA ILE A 402 -30.39 1.56 9.58
C ILE A 402 -30.04 0.10 9.26
N GLN A 403 -30.14 -0.28 7.99
CA GLN A 403 -29.72 -1.60 7.54
C GLN A 403 -28.19 -1.67 7.44
N ILE A 404 -27.60 -2.74 7.99
CA ILE A 404 -26.17 -3.04 7.92
C ILE A 404 -25.96 -4.18 6.92
N ASN A 405 -24.93 -4.09 6.08
CA ASN A 405 -24.75 -5.01 4.96
C ASN A 405 -23.62 -6.02 5.18
N TYR A 406 -22.47 -5.57 5.68
CA TYR A 406 -21.24 -6.38 5.72
C TYR A 406 -20.83 -6.83 7.12
N ARG A 407 -21.25 -6.10 8.15
CA ARG A 407 -20.98 -6.43 9.57
C ARG A 407 -22.25 -6.83 10.30
N LYS A 408 -22.10 -7.47 11.47
CA LYS A 408 -23.23 -7.76 12.37
C LYS A 408 -23.72 -6.49 13.05
N SER A 409 -25.03 -6.30 13.13
CA SER A 409 -25.65 -5.13 13.78
C SER A 409 -25.27 -5.04 15.27
N SER A 410 -25.08 -6.17 15.96
CA SER A 410 -24.60 -6.22 17.35
C SER A 410 -23.19 -5.66 17.53
N GLU A 411 -22.27 -5.96 16.60
CA GLU A 411 -20.90 -5.40 16.60
C GLU A 411 -20.94 -3.88 16.37
N MET A 412 -21.77 -3.42 15.42
CA MET A 412 -21.92 -2.00 15.12
C MET A 412 -22.52 -1.22 16.31
N LYS A 413 -23.52 -1.80 16.99
CA LYS A 413 -24.05 -1.24 18.24
C LYS A 413 -22.95 -1.07 19.29
N ALA A 414 -22.11 -2.09 19.49
CA ALA A 414 -21.01 -2.03 20.46
C ALA A 414 -20.05 -0.88 20.14
N ARG A 415 -19.71 -0.68 18.85
CA ARG A 415 -18.86 0.43 18.39
C ARG A 415 -19.49 1.80 18.64
N LEU A 416 -20.78 1.97 18.38
CA LEU A 416 -21.48 3.23 18.65
C LEU A 416 -21.51 3.56 20.14
N THR A 417 -21.70 2.55 21.00
CA THR A 417 -21.68 2.73 22.45
C THR A 417 -20.26 3.05 22.97
N GLU A 418 -19.24 2.40 22.43
CA GLU A 418 -17.83 2.65 22.77
C GLU A 418 -17.40 4.07 22.36
N ALA A 419 -17.86 4.54 21.20
CA ALA A 419 -17.60 5.89 20.70
C ALA A 419 -18.43 6.99 21.39
N ASN A 420 -19.30 6.64 22.35
CA ASN A 420 -20.17 7.57 23.08
C ASN A 420 -21.03 8.46 22.14
N MET A 421 -21.44 7.89 21.00
CA MET A 421 -22.21 8.60 19.96
C MET A 421 -23.72 8.62 20.23
N ILE A 422 -24.15 8.03 21.34
CA ILE A 422 -25.55 7.95 21.74
C ILE A 422 -25.69 8.85 22.98
N SER A 423 -26.63 9.79 22.94
CA SER A 423 -26.94 10.65 24.08
C SER A 423 -27.55 9.84 25.23
N LYS A 424 -27.66 10.45 26.41
CA LYS A 424 -28.28 9.81 27.58
C LYS A 424 -29.74 9.41 27.34
N ARG A 425 -30.46 10.12 26.46
CA ARG A 425 -31.86 9.83 26.10
C ARG A 425 -31.96 8.91 24.89
N GLY A 426 -30.86 8.74 24.15
CA GLY A 426 -30.80 7.91 22.98
C GLY A 426 -30.87 6.43 23.33
N PHE A 427 -31.36 5.64 22.38
CA PHE A 427 -31.47 4.20 22.53
C PHE A 427 -31.09 3.51 21.23
N VAL A 428 -30.31 2.43 21.33
CA VAL A 428 -29.90 1.64 20.17
C VAL A 428 -30.18 0.16 20.42
N LEU A 429 -30.91 -0.44 19.50
CA LEU A 429 -31.21 -1.86 19.45
C LEU A 429 -30.64 -2.45 18.16
N ALA A 430 -29.95 -3.57 18.29
CA ALA A 430 -29.45 -4.34 17.17
C ALA A 430 -30.29 -5.60 17.06
N ASP A 431 -30.80 -5.87 15.86
CA ASP A 431 -31.36 -7.15 15.49
C ASP A 431 -30.40 -7.84 14.52
N ASP A 432 -29.76 -8.92 14.97
CA ASP A 432 -28.81 -9.69 14.15
C ASP A 432 -29.54 -10.59 13.14
N ALA A 433 -30.83 -10.91 13.34
CA ALA A 433 -31.58 -11.78 12.42
C ALA A 433 -31.96 -11.04 11.13
N THR A 434 -32.32 -9.76 11.23
CA THR A 434 -32.59 -8.88 10.09
C THR A 434 -31.39 -8.00 9.70
N ASN A 435 -30.33 -8.02 10.51
CA ASN A 435 -29.16 -7.14 10.43
C ASN A 435 -29.51 -5.63 10.36
N VAL A 436 -30.54 -5.24 11.11
CA VAL A 436 -31.01 -3.85 11.21
C VAL A 436 -30.64 -3.27 12.57
N LEU A 437 -30.20 -2.02 12.56
CA LEU A 437 -29.94 -1.22 13.74
C LEU A 437 -31.06 -0.18 13.92
N MET A 438 -31.87 -0.35 14.95
CA MET A 438 -32.88 0.64 15.35
C MET A 438 -32.21 1.65 16.27
N VAL A 439 -32.13 2.91 15.84
CA VAL A 439 -31.50 4.02 16.57
C VAL A 439 -32.56 5.06 16.89
N ARG A 440 -32.67 5.44 18.16
CA ARG A 440 -33.52 6.54 18.61
C ARG A 440 -32.65 7.67 19.10
N GLU A 441 -32.66 8.81 18.41
CA GLU A 441 -31.80 9.97 18.67
C GLU A 441 -32.37 11.27 18.10
N THR A 442 -31.75 12.40 18.41
CA THR A 442 -32.02 13.68 17.74
C THR A 442 -31.63 13.63 16.26
N LEU A 443 -32.35 14.36 15.40
CA LEU A 443 -32.09 14.42 13.95
C LEU A 443 -30.62 14.71 13.61
N LYS A 444 -30.00 15.67 14.31
CA LYS A 444 -28.59 16.03 14.12
C LYS A 444 -27.65 14.86 14.43
N GLN A 445 -27.93 14.09 15.48
CA GLN A 445 -27.10 12.97 15.89
C GLN A 445 -27.31 11.74 14.99
N LEU A 446 -28.55 11.50 14.53
CA LEU A 446 -28.86 10.44 13.57
C LEU A 446 -28.05 10.58 12.27
N GLU A 447 -27.89 11.80 11.75
CA GLU A 447 -27.08 12.04 10.55
C GLU A 447 -25.60 11.72 10.78
N VAL A 448 -25.06 12.10 11.95
CA VAL A 448 -23.68 11.77 12.34
C VAL A 448 -23.50 10.24 12.46
N ILE A 449 -24.48 9.55 13.06
CA ILE A 449 -24.47 8.09 13.19
C ILE A 449 -24.52 7.44 11.81
N ARG A 450 -25.42 7.87 10.92
CA ARG A 450 -25.54 7.33 9.55
C ARG A 450 -24.25 7.49 8.76
N HIS A 451 -23.69 8.70 8.74
CA HIS A 451 -22.42 8.97 8.08
C HIS A 451 -21.29 8.11 8.66
N THR A 452 -21.24 7.95 9.99
CA THR A 452 -20.22 7.12 10.65
C THR A 452 -20.37 5.64 10.32
N LEU A 453 -21.59 5.10 10.38
CA LEU A 453 -21.89 3.71 10.04
C LEU A 453 -21.50 3.40 8.59
N SER A 454 -21.74 4.32 7.66
CA SER A 454 -21.35 4.15 6.24
C SER A 454 -19.83 3.97 6.04
N LYS A 455 -19.00 4.48 6.95
CA LYS A 455 -17.53 4.31 6.89
C LYS A 455 -17.06 2.98 7.48
N PHE A 456 -17.83 2.39 8.38
CA PHE A 456 -17.50 1.12 9.04
C PHE A 456 -18.12 -0.10 8.35
N ASP A 457 -19.30 0.06 7.76
CA ASP A 457 -20.02 -0.96 7.00
C ASP A 457 -19.49 -1.05 5.56
N VAL A 458 -18.25 -1.53 5.44
CA VAL A 458 -17.58 -1.78 4.16
C VAL A 458 -17.25 -3.25 4.03
N ALA A 459 -17.28 -3.77 2.80
CA ALA A 459 -16.88 -5.14 2.50
C ALA A 459 -15.43 -5.40 2.93
N VAL A 460 -15.22 -6.51 3.65
CA VAL A 460 -13.87 -6.95 4.02
C VAL A 460 -13.30 -7.84 2.93
N SER A 461 -12.05 -7.59 2.53
CA SER A 461 -11.38 -8.43 1.55
C SER A 461 -11.07 -9.82 2.12
N GLN A 462 -11.14 -10.82 1.25
CA GLN A 462 -10.76 -12.19 1.56
C GLN A 462 -9.31 -12.44 1.15
N ILE A 463 -8.62 -13.27 1.92
CA ILE A 463 -7.22 -13.61 1.72
C ILE A 463 -7.12 -15.12 1.75
N MET A 464 -6.55 -15.69 0.71
CA MET A 464 -6.13 -17.08 0.65
C MET A 464 -4.69 -17.18 1.14
N ILE A 465 -4.43 -18.13 2.03
CA ILE A 465 -3.11 -18.40 2.56
C ILE A 465 -2.76 -19.83 2.20
N GLU A 466 -1.64 -19.99 1.51
CA GLU A 466 -1.06 -21.27 1.15
C GLU A 466 0.29 -21.42 1.84
N ALA A 467 0.44 -22.45 2.67
CA ALA A 467 1.73 -22.87 3.18
C ALA A 467 2.24 -24.05 2.37
N LYS A 468 3.56 -24.11 2.11
CA LYS A 468 4.21 -25.29 1.54
C LYS A 468 5.29 -25.76 2.49
N LEU A 469 5.20 -27.01 2.90
CA LEU A 469 6.20 -27.67 3.71
C LEU A 469 6.91 -28.70 2.83
N VAL A 470 8.22 -28.54 2.67
CA VAL A 470 9.04 -29.44 1.84
C VAL A 470 10.04 -30.12 2.77
N VAL A 471 10.00 -31.44 2.81
CA VAL A 471 10.96 -32.28 3.54
C VAL A 471 11.72 -33.11 2.53
N ALA A 472 13.03 -32.94 2.45
CA ALA A 472 13.91 -33.71 1.60
C ALA A 472 14.86 -34.54 2.47
N THR A 473 14.90 -35.85 2.24
CA THR A 473 15.80 -36.78 2.91
C THR A 473 16.65 -37.52 1.89
N SER A 474 17.96 -37.61 2.15
CA SER A 474 18.91 -38.39 1.33
C SER A 474 19.79 -39.24 2.24
N ASP A 475 19.77 -40.55 2.00
CA ASP A 475 20.48 -41.56 2.77
C ASP A 475 21.47 -42.31 1.87
N ILE A 476 22.75 -42.23 2.20
CA ILE A 476 23.83 -42.93 1.50
C ILE A 476 24.49 -43.89 2.49
N SER A 477 24.51 -45.18 2.17
CA SER A 477 25.23 -46.20 2.96
C SER A 477 26.25 -46.91 2.09
N ARG A 478 27.50 -46.97 2.55
CA ARG A 478 28.60 -47.69 1.91
C ARG A 478 29.25 -48.62 2.91
N GLU A 479 29.28 -49.90 2.61
CA GLU A 479 29.86 -50.92 3.46
C GLU A 479 30.81 -51.79 2.63
N LEU A 480 31.99 -52.07 3.17
CA LEU A 480 32.96 -52.99 2.61
C LEU A 480 33.45 -53.88 3.74
N GLY A 481 33.38 -55.18 3.52
CA GLY A 481 33.71 -56.21 4.48
C GLY A 481 34.44 -57.36 3.85
N VAL A 482 35.08 -58.14 4.70
CA VAL A 482 35.97 -59.21 4.28
C VAL A 482 35.83 -60.39 5.24
N ARG A 483 35.78 -61.61 4.69
CA ARG A 483 35.85 -62.85 5.48
C ARG A 483 36.98 -63.71 4.97
N TRP A 484 37.78 -64.27 5.87
CA TRP A 484 38.76 -65.29 5.49
C TRP A 484 38.72 -66.43 6.48
N GLY A 485 38.83 -67.64 5.96
CA GLY A 485 38.93 -68.86 6.72
C GLY A 485 40.16 -69.65 6.33
N VAL A 486 40.81 -70.21 7.34
CA VAL A 486 41.85 -71.23 7.15
C VAL A 486 41.48 -72.42 8.02
N GLY A 487 41.47 -73.59 7.42
CA GLY A 487 41.24 -74.87 8.07
C GLY A 487 42.29 -75.86 7.62
N TYR A 488 42.75 -76.70 8.54
CA TYR A 488 43.59 -77.85 8.27
C TYR A 488 43.04 -79.00 9.13
N SER A 489 42.77 -80.14 8.51
CA SER A 489 42.31 -81.33 9.22
C SER A 489 43.06 -82.55 8.71
N ASP A 490 43.77 -83.23 9.59
CA ASP A 490 44.53 -84.44 9.29
C ASP A 490 44.34 -85.45 10.44
N GLY A 491 43.46 -86.42 10.22
CA GLY A 491 43.06 -87.40 11.23
C GLY A 491 42.48 -86.74 12.50
N PRO A 492 43.00 -87.05 13.71
CA PRO A 492 42.51 -86.48 14.98
C PRO A 492 42.98 -85.02 15.22
N PHE A 493 43.85 -84.46 14.35
CA PHE A 493 44.38 -83.12 14.51
C PHE A 493 43.66 -82.14 13.57
N GLY A 494 43.10 -81.06 14.12
CA GLY A 494 42.46 -80.00 13.36
C GLY A 494 42.94 -78.63 13.84
N LEU A 495 43.23 -77.73 12.89
CA LEU A 495 43.48 -76.32 13.12
C LEU A 495 42.50 -75.54 12.27
N GLY A 496 41.73 -74.64 12.85
CA GLY A 496 40.74 -73.85 12.12
C GLY A 496 40.52 -72.51 12.78
N GLY A 497 40.27 -71.48 11.97
CA GLY A 497 39.80 -70.20 12.48
C GLY A 497 38.34 -70.29 12.91
N GLY A 498 38.00 -69.89 14.14
CA GLY A 498 36.61 -69.89 14.57
C GLY A 498 36.36 -69.16 15.88
N GLY A 499 35.18 -68.55 16.00
CA GLY A 499 34.56 -68.19 17.27
C GLY A 499 34.14 -69.45 18.05
N ALA A 500 33.80 -69.27 19.33
CA ALA A 500 33.66 -70.35 20.33
C ALA A 500 33.03 -71.66 19.80
N GLY A 501 33.85 -72.73 19.73
CA GLY A 501 33.38 -74.09 19.94
C GLY A 501 33.48 -75.13 18.82
N THR A 502 33.98 -74.83 17.62
CA THR A 502 34.11 -75.87 16.56
C THR A 502 35.47 -75.84 15.85
N VAL A 503 36.40 -76.64 16.37
CA VAL A 503 37.60 -77.06 15.63
C VAL A 503 37.22 -78.30 14.81
N GLY A 504 37.23 -78.18 13.48
CA GLY A 504 36.98 -79.30 12.57
C GLY A 504 35.53 -79.42 12.08
N SER A 505 35.14 -78.59 11.10
CA SER A 505 33.98 -78.87 10.26
C SER A 505 34.38 -79.86 9.15
N THR A 506 33.68 -80.99 9.09
CA THR A 506 33.79 -82.00 8.02
C THR A 506 32.87 -81.69 6.83
N THR A 507 32.21 -80.53 6.80
CA THR A 507 31.16 -80.17 5.85
C THR A 507 31.63 -79.25 4.71
N GLY A 508 32.86 -79.44 4.22
CA GLY A 508 33.34 -78.86 2.95
C GLY A 508 33.43 -77.33 2.91
N SER A 509 33.41 -76.65 4.06
CA SER A 509 33.55 -75.19 4.17
C SER A 509 34.65 -74.84 5.17
N ALA A 510 35.64 -74.05 4.75
CA ALA A 510 36.75 -73.66 5.62
C ALA A 510 36.24 -72.81 6.81
N PRO A 511 36.67 -73.10 8.05
CA PRO A 511 36.24 -72.38 9.23
C PRO A 511 36.80 -70.94 9.22
N LEU A 512 35.96 -69.94 9.52
CA LEU A 512 36.26 -68.51 9.38
C LEU A 512 37.19 -68.00 10.51
N ALA A 513 38.40 -67.57 10.17
CA ALA A 513 39.35 -66.93 11.07
C ALA A 513 39.07 -65.44 11.27
N ILE A 514 38.52 -64.79 10.24
CA ILE A 514 38.08 -63.39 10.25
C ILE A 514 36.69 -63.38 9.66
N ASP A 515 35.72 -62.93 10.45
CA ASP A 515 34.34 -62.73 10.02
C ASP A 515 33.97 -61.25 10.16
N LEU A 516 34.47 -60.45 9.22
CA LEU A 516 34.21 -59.02 9.10
C LEU A 516 33.44 -58.73 7.80
N GLY A 517 32.67 -59.72 7.33
CA GLY A 517 31.83 -59.57 6.15
C GLY A 517 30.64 -58.67 6.43
N VAL A 518 30.24 -57.90 5.42
CA VAL A 518 28.98 -57.16 5.48
C VAL A 518 27.82 -58.09 5.15
N THR A 519 26.62 -57.81 5.68
CA THR A 519 25.37 -58.50 5.32
C THR A 519 24.93 -58.08 3.91
N ALA A 520 25.76 -58.33 2.90
CA ALA A 520 25.56 -57.86 1.53
C ALA A 520 24.78 -58.85 0.68
N GLN A 521 24.02 -58.32 -0.29
CA GLN A 521 23.41 -59.08 -1.39
C GLN A 521 24.44 -59.50 -2.46
N SER A 522 25.65 -58.93 -2.46
CA SER A 522 26.72 -59.23 -3.42
C SER A 522 28.06 -59.48 -2.73
N ALA A 523 28.67 -60.63 -3.02
CA ALA A 523 29.99 -61.02 -2.52
C ALA A 523 30.77 -61.83 -3.56
N ILE A 524 32.09 -61.67 -3.59
CA ILE A 524 33.01 -62.49 -4.38
C ILE A 524 33.66 -63.48 -3.43
N ARG A 525 33.53 -64.78 -3.73
CA ARG A 525 34.07 -65.87 -2.92
C ARG A 525 35.14 -66.64 -3.68
N LEU A 526 36.28 -66.85 -3.04
CA LEU A 526 37.36 -67.71 -3.50
C LEU A 526 37.57 -68.80 -2.46
N GLY A 527 37.59 -70.06 -2.90
CA GLY A 527 37.79 -71.21 -2.04
C GLY A 527 38.80 -72.16 -2.63
N TYR A 528 39.65 -72.74 -1.78
CA TYR A 528 40.60 -73.78 -2.16
C TYR A 528 40.55 -74.91 -1.14
N ILE A 529 40.36 -76.14 -1.60
CA ILE A 529 40.34 -77.33 -0.76
C ILE A 529 41.35 -78.31 -1.34
N SER A 530 42.32 -78.71 -0.53
CA SER A 530 43.36 -79.68 -0.88
C SER A 530 43.02 -81.08 -0.39
N GLN A 531 43.54 -82.11 -1.08
CA GLN A 531 43.44 -83.50 -0.65
C GLN A 531 44.13 -83.76 0.71
N ASN A 532 45.08 -82.90 1.09
CA ASN A 532 45.82 -82.99 2.36
C ASN A 532 45.07 -82.29 3.52
N GLY A 533 43.77 -82.02 3.37
CA GLY A 533 42.94 -81.43 4.44
C GLY A 533 43.08 -79.91 4.64
N LEU A 534 43.91 -79.21 3.85
CA LEU A 534 43.99 -77.74 3.85
C LEU A 534 42.77 -77.13 3.14
N GLN A 535 42.13 -76.18 3.80
CA GLN A 535 40.97 -75.44 3.32
C GLN A 535 41.23 -73.95 3.48
N LEU A 536 41.09 -73.18 2.41
CA LEU A 536 41.16 -71.73 2.40
C LEU A 536 39.85 -71.17 1.86
N SER A 537 39.30 -70.18 2.55
CA SER A 537 38.15 -69.42 2.06
C SER A 537 38.42 -67.93 2.18
N ALA A 538 37.94 -67.20 1.19
CA ALA A 538 38.04 -65.76 1.10
C ALA A 538 36.73 -65.21 0.56
N GLU A 539 36.19 -64.19 1.20
CA GLU A 539 35.02 -63.46 0.74
C GLU A 539 35.31 -61.97 0.83
N ILE A 540 35.08 -61.24 -0.26
CA ILE A 540 34.96 -59.79 -0.23
C ILE A 540 33.49 -59.47 -0.48
N SER A 541 32.89 -58.74 0.45
CA SER A 541 31.51 -58.32 0.37
C SER A 541 31.42 -56.79 0.41
N ALA A 542 30.56 -56.23 -0.43
CA ALA A 542 30.40 -54.79 -0.55
C ALA A 542 28.94 -54.43 -0.77
N LEU A 543 28.52 -53.29 -0.23
CA LEU A 543 27.21 -52.70 -0.39
C LEU A 543 27.34 -51.19 -0.60
N SER A 544 26.69 -50.65 -1.61
CA SER A 544 26.48 -49.21 -1.76
C SER A 544 25.01 -48.98 -2.03
N SER A 545 24.32 -48.29 -1.12
CA SER A 545 22.91 -47.93 -1.21
C SER A 545 22.76 -46.41 -1.19
N THR A 546 21.82 -45.91 -1.98
CA THR A 546 21.42 -44.50 -2.01
C THR A 546 19.90 -44.45 -2.09
N GLY A 547 19.27 -43.72 -1.16
CA GLY A 547 17.84 -43.48 -1.14
C GLY A 547 17.56 -42.00 -1.00
N ASP A 548 16.67 -41.47 -1.84
CA ASP A 548 16.23 -40.09 -1.79
C ASP A 548 14.70 -40.06 -1.66
N ALA A 549 14.17 -39.15 -0.85
CA ALA A 549 12.74 -38.92 -0.73
C ALA A 549 12.45 -37.41 -0.57
N GLU A 550 11.39 -36.95 -1.22
CA GLU A 550 10.88 -35.58 -1.12
C GLU A 550 9.39 -35.62 -0.78
N ILE A 551 9.00 -34.94 0.29
CA ILE A 551 7.63 -34.89 0.79
C ILE A 551 7.17 -33.43 0.77
N VAL A 552 6.09 -33.15 0.03
CA VAL A 552 5.51 -31.81 -0.08
C VAL A 552 4.10 -31.80 0.50
N SER A 553 3.87 -30.99 1.52
CA SER A 553 2.55 -30.77 2.13
C SER A 553 2.08 -29.34 1.89
N GLN A 554 0.83 -29.16 1.42
CA GLN A 554 0.31 -27.84 1.03
C GLN A 554 -1.06 -27.52 1.63
N PRO A 555 -1.16 -27.16 2.93
CA PRO A 555 -2.42 -26.70 3.50
C PRO A 555 -2.79 -25.32 2.95
N LYS A 556 -4.07 -25.14 2.60
CA LYS A 556 -4.62 -23.87 2.10
C LYS A 556 -5.87 -23.49 2.89
N VAL A 557 -6.01 -22.21 3.21
CA VAL A 557 -7.16 -21.68 3.94
C VAL A 557 -7.52 -20.29 3.42
N ILE A 558 -8.81 -19.97 3.36
CA ILE A 558 -9.32 -18.65 2.99
C ILE A 558 -9.96 -18.04 4.23
N THR A 559 -9.65 -16.77 4.51
CA THR A 559 -10.24 -16.03 5.62
C THR A 559 -10.39 -14.55 5.27
N THR A 560 -11.16 -13.83 6.08
CA THR A 560 -11.31 -12.37 5.94
C THR A 560 -10.19 -11.62 6.64
N ASN A 561 -9.94 -10.38 6.22
CA ASN A 561 -8.96 -9.51 6.85
C ASN A 561 -9.22 -9.35 8.36
N GLY A 562 -8.24 -9.70 9.20
CA GLY A 562 -8.29 -9.62 10.65
C GLY A 562 -8.91 -10.83 11.36
N GLN A 563 -9.41 -11.84 10.62
CA GLN A 563 -10.07 -13.01 11.21
C GLN A 563 -9.16 -14.25 11.19
N SER A 564 -9.03 -14.91 12.34
CA SER A 564 -8.26 -16.15 12.45
C SER A 564 -8.97 -17.32 11.79
N ALA A 565 -8.23 -18.14 11.04
CA ALA A 565 -8.70 -19.39 10.46
C ALA A 565 -7.70 -20.50 10.73
N GLU A 566 -8.21 -21.73 10.84
CA GLU A 566 -7.43 -22.93 11.14
C GLU A 566 -7.90 -24.09 10.27
N ILE A 567 -6.95 -24.84 9.71
CA ILE A 567 -7.19 -26.09 8.98
C ILE A 567 -6.32 -27.19 9.59
N LYS A 568 -6.93 -28.34 9.90
CA LYS A 568 -6.26 -29.52 10.44
C LYS A 568 -6.57 -30.76 9.61
N SER A 569 -5.57 -31.61 9.41
CA SER A 569 -5.74 -32.93 8.79
C SER A 569 -4.80 -33.92 9.46
N GLY A 570 -5.33 -35.07 9.88
CA GLY A 570 -4.56 -36.14 10.52
C GLY A 570 -5.43 -37.08 11.33
N GLN A 571 -4.87 -37.66 12.38
CA GLN A 571 -5.55 -38.65 13.21
C GLN A 571 -5.20 -38.48 14.69
N GLU A 572 -6.03 -39.04 15.57
CA GLU A 572 -5.82 -39.03 17.01
C GLU A 572 -5.29 -40.39 17.48
N LEU A 573 -4.21 -40.39 18.25
CA LEU A 573 -3.64 -41.60 18.86
C LEU A 573 -4.08 -41.73 20.32
N PRO A 574 -4.69 -42.85 20.74
CA PRO A 574 -5.01 -43.11 22.13
C PRO A 574 -3.74 -43.45 22.93
N TYR A 575 -3.56 -42.83 24.09
CA TYR A 575 -2.54 -43.13 25.08
C TYR A 575 -3.18 -43.35 26.46
N VAL A 576 -2.65 -44.29 27.22
CA VAL A 576 -3.16 -44.63 28.55
C VAL A 576 -2.48 -43.75 29.58
N VAL A 577 -3.24 -42.88 30.25
CA VAL A 577 -2.75 -42.05 31.35
C VAL A 577 -3.32 -42.58 32.65
N VAL A 578 -2.47 -42.81 33.64
CA VAL A 578 -2.93 -43.18 34.98
C VAL A 578 -3.25 -41.89 35.73
N LYS A 579 -4.54 -41.63 35.96
CA LYS A 579 -5.02 -40.52 36.80
C LYS A 579 -5.66 -41.12 38.04
N ASP A 580 -5.14 -40.77 39.22
CA ASP A 580 -5.64 -41.26 40.51
C ASP A 580 -5.72 -42.80 40.61
N GLY A 581 -4.71 -43.51 40.05
CA GLY A 581 -4.66 -44.97 40.03
C GLY A 581 -5.57 -45.65 39.01
N THR A 582 -6.36 -44.89 38.24
CA THR A 582 -7.26 -45.40 37.20
C THR A 582 -6.66 -45.17 35.81
N PRO A 583 -6.47 -46.21 34.98
CA PRO A 583 -6.03 -46.05 33.61
C PRO A 583 -7.15 -45.41 32.78
N THR A 584 -6.93 -44.19 32.30
CA THR A 584 -7.85 -43.45 31.42
C THR A 584 -7.22 -43.31 30.04
N ILE A 585 -8.00 -43.52 28.99
CA ILE A 585 -7.54 -43.29 27.61
C ILE A 585 -7.65 -41.80 27.30
N SER A 586 -6.55 -41.19 26.88
CA SER A 586 -6.49 -39.81 26.39
C SER A 586 -5.99 -39.81 24.94
N PHE A 587 -6.44 -38.85 24.13
CA PHE A 587 -6.14 -38.81 22.70
C PHE A 587 -5.12 -37.71 22.39
N LYS A 588 -4.12 -38.04 21.57
CA LYS A 588 -3.10 -37.10 21.10
C LYS A 588 -3.18 -36.93 19.60
N ASP A 589 -3.38 -35.69 19.16
CA ASP A 589 -3.41 -35.34 17.75
C ASP A 589 -2.04 -35.57 17.10
N VAL A 590 -2.05 -36.23 15.95
CA VAL A 590 -0.95 -36.30 14.98
C VAL A 590 -1.48 -35.70 13.69
N VAL A 591 -1.32 -34.39 13.55
CA VAL A 591 -1.95 -33.60 12.48
C VAL A 591 -0.98 -32.65 11.79
N LEU A 592 -1.27 -32.38 10.52
CA LEU A 592 -0.86 -31.16 9.82
C LEU A 592 -1.88 -30.07 10.16
N SER A 593 -1.45 -29.02 10.85
CA SER A 593 -2.28 -27.87 11.20
C SER A 593 -1.67 -26.58 10.65
N LEU A 594 -2.49 -25.75 9.99
CA LEU A 594 -2.17 -24.36 9.68
C LEU A 594 -3.21 -23.47 10.34
N LYS A 595 -2.76 -22.64 11.28
CA LYS A 595 -3.55 -21.56 11.88
C LYS A 595 -2.94 -20.22 11.49
N VAL A 596 -3.77 -19.31 11.02
CA VAL A 596 -3.33 -18.02 10.50
C VAL A 596 -4.29 -16.91 10.86
N THR A 597 -3.75 -15.73 11.14
CA THR A 597 -4.50 -14.48 11.24
C THR A 597 -3.86 -13.46 10.30
N PRO A 598 -4.50 -13.11 9.16
CA PRO A 598 -3.95 -12.15 8.23
C PRO A 598 -4.43 -10.73 8.52
N GLN A 599 -3.60 -9.74 8.20
CA GLN A 599 -3.93 -8.33 8.25
C GLN A 599 -3.36 -7.57 7.05
N ILE A 600 -4.22 -6.88 6.31
CA ILE A 600 -3.83 -6.04 5.17
C ILE A 600 -3.22 -4.74 5.69
N THR A 601 -2.04 -4.41 5.19
CA THR A 601 -1.31 -3.16 5.46
C THR A 601 -1.35 -2.28 4.21
N PRO A 602 -1.32 -0.93 4.34
CA PRO A 602 -1.20 -0.05 3.18
C PRO A 602 -0.01 -0.42 2.28
N GLY A 603 -0.21 -0.40 0.95
CA GLY A 603 0.80 -0.75 -0.05
C GLY A 603 0.87 -2.23 -0.44
N ASP A 604 -0.29 -2.90 -0.54
CA ASP A 604 -0.47 -4.29 -1.02
C ASP A 604 0.38 -5.35 -0.28
N LYS A 605 0.58 -5.13 1.03
CA LYS A 605 1.28 -6.06 1.91
C LYS A 605 0.31 -6.71 2.89
N ILE A 606 0.57 -7.97 3.20
CA ILE A 606 -0.22 -8.80 4.10
C ILE A 606 0.69 -9.21 5.25
N SER A 607 0.36 -8.75 6.44
CA SER A 607 0.93 -9.23 7.70
C SER A 607 0.23 -10.53 8.08
N LEU A 608 1.00 -11.55 8.44
CA LEU A 608 0.49 -12.87 8.81
C LEU A 608 1.04 -13.21 10.19
N GLU A 609 0.17 -13.59 11.11
CA GLU A 609 0.55 -14.38 12.29
C GLU A 609 0.25 -15.85 11.98
N LEU A 610 1.27 -16.69 12.06
CA LEU A 610 1.24 -18.07 11.58
C LEU A 610 1.63 -19.04 12.70
N GLU A 611 0.84 -20.10 12.85
CA GLU A 611 1.18 -21.30 13.61
C GLU A 611 1.01 -22.52 12.69
N LEU A 612 2.12 -23.18 12.36
CA LEU A 612 2.16 -24.36 11.50
C LEU A 612 2.70 -25.54 12.31
N THR A 613 1.97 -26.65 12.30
CA THR A 613 2.38 -27.90 12.94
C THR A 613 2.33 -29.01 11.91
N GLN A 614 3.34 -29.88 11.89
CA GLN A 614 3.30 -31.13 11.15
C GLN A 614 3.82 -32.22 12.08
N ASP A 615 2.89 -33.04 12.53
CA ASP A 615 3.20 -34.20 13.37
C ASP A 615 3.20 -35.47 12.52
N SER A 616 4.10 -36.41 12.84
CA SER A 616 4.13 -37.74 12.23
C SER A 616 4.32 -38.83 13.28
N ILE A 617 3.89 -40.04 12.96
CA ILE A 617 4.07 -41.20 13.83
C ILE A 617 5.55 -41.59 13.83
N GLY A 618 6.12 -41.79 15.01
CA GLY A 618 7.50 -42.24 15.23
C GLY A 618 7.59 -43.73 15.54
N SER A 619 8.72 -44.16 16.12
CA SER A 619 8.93 -45.55 16.53
C SER A 619 8.07 -45.96 17.73
N VAL A 620 7.74 -47.24 17.81
CA VAL A 620 7.16 -47.87 19.00
C VAL A 620 8.25 -48.00 20.07
N LEU A 621 8.00 -47.44 21.26
CA LEU A 621 8.88 -47.52 22.42
C LEU A 621 8.78 -48.91 23.08
N PRO A 622 9.76 -49.30 23.92
CA PRO A 622 9.74 -50.60 24.62
C PRO A 622 8.51 -50.85 25.52
N ASN A 623 7.80 -49.78 25.92
CA ASN A 623 6.56 -49.85 26.70
C ASN A 623 5.31 -50.08 25.84
N GLY A 624 5.45 -50.22 24.51
CA GLY A 624 4.35 -50.39 23.56
C GLY A 624 3.69 -49.08 23.11
N GLU A 625 4.11 -47.93 23.64
CA GLU A 625 3.61 -46.61 23.21
C GLU A 625 4.30 -46.17 21.92
N VAL A 626 3.67 -45.29 21.15
CA VAL A 626 4.21 -44.79 19.89
C VAL A 626 4.70 -43.36 20.08
N SER A 627 5.96 -43.08 19.70
CA SER A 627 6.48 -41.71 19.70
C SER A 627 5.83 -40.86 18.61
N ILE A 628 5.84 -39.54 18.77
CA ILE A 628 5.34 -38.59 17.78
C ILE A 628 6.49 -37.65 17.42
N ASN A 629 6.85 -37.60 16.14
CA ASN A 629 7.77 -36.60 15.62
C ASN A 629 6.99 -35.32 15.35
N LYS A 630 7.51 -34.18 15.81
CA LYS A 630 6.81 -32.89 15.75
C LYS A 630 7.67 -31.82 15.09
N ASN A 631 7.16 -31.26 14.01
CA ASN A 631 7.69 -30.04 13.39
C ASN A 631 6.74 -28.88 13.72
N TYR A 632 7.28 -27.79 14.28
CA TYR A 632 6.48 -26.65 14.75
C TYR A 632 7.11 -25.32 14.35
N LEU A 633 6.29 -24.40 13.85
CA LEU A 633 6.67 -23.03 13.53
C LEU A 633 5.60 -22.06 14.07
N LYS A 634 6.04 -21.05 14.80
CA LYS A 634 5.22 -19.88 15.15
C LYS A 634 5.98 -18.61 14.82
N THR A 635 5.41 -17.78 13.94
CA THR A 635 6.09 -16.56 13.48
C THR A 635 5.09 -15.50 13.04
N SER A 636 5.56 -14.26 12.91
CA SER A 636 4.84 -13.19 12.26
C SER A 636 5.68 -12.58 11.15
N VAL A 637 5.11 -12.47 9.95
CA VAL A 637 5.82 -11.99 8.76
C VAL A 637 4.94 -11.05 7.94
N ILE A 638 5.58 -10.17 7.16
CA ILE A 638 4.89 -9.31 6.20
C ILE A 638 5.34 -9.69 4.80
N VAL A 639 4.39 -10.04 3.95
CA VAL A 639 4.62 -10.53 2.58
C VAL A 639 3.78 -9.70 1.63
N LYS A 640 4.22 -9.52 0.38
CA LYS A 640 3.40 -8.86 -0.64
C LYS A 640 2.31 -9.81 -1.14
N ASP A 641 1.24 -9.26 -1.69
CA ASP A 641 0.19 -10.04 -2.35
C ASP A 641 0.78 -10.92 -3.48
N GLY A 642 0.57 -12.23 -3.40
CA GLY A 642 1.00 -13.22 -4.38
C GLY A 642 2.45 -13.69 -4.28
N ASP A 643 3.29 -13.02 -3.48
CA ASP A 643 4.70 -13.40 -3.32
C ASP A 643 4.87 -14.58 -2.36
N THR A 644 5.81 -15.47 -2.69
CA THR A 644 6.21 -16.57 -1.81
C THR A 644 7.46 -16.19 -1.02
N ILE A 645 7.45 -16.37 0.30
CA ILE A 645 8.62 -16.20 1.16
C ILE A 645 8.96 -17.51 1.88
N VAL A 646 10.27 -17.73 2.11
CA VAL A 646 10.77 -18.78 3.00
C VAL A 646 10.69 -18.27 4.43
N LEU A 647 9.88 -18.92 5.25
CA LEU A 647 9.74 -18.59 6.68
C LEU A 647 10.92 -19.10 7.50
N GLY A 648 11.48 -20.24 7.09
CA GLY A 648 12.59 -20.89 7.76
C GLY A 648 12.75 -22.34 7.33
N GLY A 649 13.71 -23.01 7.96
CA GLY A 649 14.00 -24.41 7.70
C GLY A 649 15.00 -24.99 8.68
N VAL A 650 15.18 -26.31 8.62
CA VAL A 650 16.15 -27.06 9.43
C VAL A 650 16.94 -27.97 8.50
N TYR A 651 18.26 -27.84 8.51
CA TYR A 651 19.17 -28.72 7.78
C TYR A 651 19.99 -29.55 8.77
N ARG A 652 19.98 -30.86 8.60
CA ARG A 652 20.77 -31.81 9.39
C ARG A 652 21.56 -32.71 8.45
N ASN A 653 22.86 -32.85 8.71
CA ASN A 653 23.74 -33.78 8.02
C ASN A 653 24.48 -34.63 9.06
N GLU A 654 24.28 -35.94 9.04
CA GLU A 654 24.89 -36.89 9.95
C GLU A 654 25.78 -37.85 9.18
N ILE A 655 27.09 -37.86 9.51
CA ILE A 655 28.07 -38.75 8.88
C ILE A 655 28.61 -39.68 9.96
N THR A 656 28.30 -40.96 9.83
CA THR A 656 28.81 -42.01 10.70
C THR A 656 29.86 -42.84 9.97
N ASN A 657 31.07 -42.92 10.55
CA ASN A 657 32.14 -43.80 10.07
C ASN A 657 32.45 -44.84 11.14
N ALA A 658 32.16 -46.11 10.88
CA ALA A 658 32.48 -47.22 11.76
C ALA A 658 33.50 -48.13 11.07
N VAL A 659 34.57 -48.50 11.80
CA VAL A 659 35.59 -49.41 11.32
C VAL A 659 35.81 -50.51 12.36
N ALA A 660 35.39 -51.73 12.03
CA ALA A 660 35.74 -52.92 12.79
C ALA A 660 37.00 -53.54 12.16
N LYS A 661 38.00 -53.91 12.95
CA LYS A 661 39.27 -54.43 12.42
C LYS A 661 39.91 -55.43 13.37
N THR A 662 40.70 -56.34 12.82
CA THR A 662 41.62 -57.15 13.62
C THR A 662 42.75 -56.26 14.16
N PRO A 663 43.02 -56.24 15.48
CA PRO A 663 44.15 -55.50 16.04
C PRO A 663 45.46 -55.85 15.33
N PHE A 664 46.36 -54.87 15.19
CA PHE A 664 47.63 -54.96 14.45
C PHE A 664 47.47 -55.13 12.93
N LEU A 665 46.82 -56.20 12.46
CA LEU A 665 46.73 -56.55 11.03
C LEU A 665 45.87 -55.56 10.22
N GLY A 666 44.81 -55.00 10.80
CA GLY A 666 43.93 -54.03 10.13
C GLY A 666 44.55 -52.65 9.90
N ASP A 667 45.67 -52.35 10.57
CA ASP A 667 46.38 -51.07 10.47
C ASP A 667 47.58 -51.10 9.52
N LEU A 668 47.90 -52.26 8.95
CA LEU A 668 48.99 -52.39 7.99
C LEU A 668 48.69 -51.61 6.69
N PRO A 669 49.68 -50.90 6.13
CA PRO A 669 49.52 -50.24 4.84
C PRO A 669 49.26 -51.28 3.75
N ILE A 670 48.41 -50.94 2.77
CA ILE A 670 48.04 -51.77 1.61
C ILE A 670 47.20 -53.01 1.97
N VAL A 671 47.68 -53.87 2.89
CA VAL A 671 47.04 -55.15 3.23
C VAL A 671 46.01 -55.05 4.35
N GLY A 672 46.02 -54.00 5.16
CA GLY A 672 45.09 -53.85 6.28
C GLY A 672 43.61 -53.79 5.88
N ALA A 673 43.31 -53.46 4.61
CA ALA A 673 41.97 -53.54 4.05
C ALA A 673 41.39 -54.96 4.05
N LEU A 674 42.23 -56.00 4.04
CA LEU A 674 41.80 -57.41 4.11
C LEU A 674 41.45 -57.87 5.53
N PHE A 675 41.73 -57.04 6.54
CA PHE A 675 41.56 -57.34 7.97
C PHE A 675 40.62 -56.34 8.67
N ARG A 676 39.79 -55.63 7.90
CA ARG A 676 38.85 -54.64 8.43
C ARG A 676 37.54 -54.61 7.65
N GLN A 677 36.47 -54.21 8.33
CA GLN A 677 35.19 -53.81 7.79
C GLN A 677 35.05 -52.29 7.97
N THR A 678 34.68 -51.61 6.89
CA THR A 678 34.40 -50.17 6.91
C THR A 678 32.94 -49.93 6.56
N ARG A 679 32.24 -49.20 7.42
CA ARG A 679 30.86 -48.78 7.24
C ARG A 679 30.80 -47.26 7.30
N LYS A 680 30.34 -46.63 6.21
CA LYS A 680 30.10 -45.20 6.13
C LYS A 680 28.63 -44.96 5.81
N THR A 681 27.95 -44.24 6.67
CA THR A 681 26.56 -43.82 6.49
C THR A 681 26.49 -42.31 6.52
N GLU A 682 25.79 -41.71 5.57
CA GLU A 682 25.55 -40.27 5.46
C GLU A 682 24.06 -40.05 5.29
N THR A 683 23.44 -39.37 6.24
CA THR A 683 22.01 -39.05 6.25
C THR A 683 21.86 -37.53 6.25
N LYS A 684 21.17 -37.01 5.23
CA LYS A 684 20.81 -35.59 5.06
C LYS A 684 19.31 -35.43 5.22
N ASN A 685 18.90 -34.45 6.01
CA ASN A 685 17.50 -34.10 6.18
C ASN A 685 17.36 -32.57 6.11
N GLU A 686 16.53 -32.10 5.19
CA GLU A 686 16.24 -30.69 4.98
C GLU A 686 14.74 -30.44 5.05
N LEU A 687 14.33 -29.54 5.94
CA LEU A 687 12.97 -29.04 6.06
C LEU A 687 12.96 -27.58 5.63
N LEU A 688 12.08 -27.21 4.70
CA LEU A 688 11.83 -25.83 4.29
C LEU A 688 10.34 -25.50 4.38
N ILE A 689 10.04 -24.30 4.87
CA ILE A 689 8.67 -23.82 5.05
C ILE A 689 8.47 -22.54 4.25
N PHE A 690 7.51 -22.57 3.34
CA PHE A 690 7.13 -21.45 2.49
C PHE A 690 5.72 -20.99 2.81
N ILE A 691 5.46 -19.70 2.63
CA ILE A 691 4.11 -19.13 2.70
C ILE A 691 3.86 -18.22 1.51
N THR A 692 2.64 -18.28 0.98
CA THR A 692 2.17 -17.44 -0.12
C THR A 692 0.76 -16.95 0.22
N PRO A 693 0.60 -15.67 0.61
CA PRO A 693 -0.72 -15.07 0.72
C PRO A 693 -1.18 -14.54 -0.64
N LYS A 694 -2.48 -14.61 -0.89
CA LYS A 694 -3.11 -14.09 -2.10
C LYS A 694 -4.42 -13.40 -1.75
N LEU A 695 -4.53 -12.13 -2.08
CA LEU A 695 -5.77 -11.36 -1.95
C LEU A 695 -6.78 -11.85 -2.98
N ILE A 696 -7.96 -12.26 -2.53
CA ILE A 696 -9.06 -12.62 -3.42
C ILE A 696 -9.83 -11.33 -3.73
N ARG A 697 -9.65 -10.83 -4.95
CA ARG A 697 -10.46 -9.72 -5.48
C ARG A 697 -11.73 -10.30 -6.09
N GLU A 698 -12.87 -9.67 -5.82
CA GLU A 698 -14.21 -10.16 -6.19
C GLU A 698 -14.47 -10.19 -7.72
N SER A 699 -13.45 -9.98 -8.56
CA SER A 699 -13.56 -9.88 -10.02
C SER A 699 -13.51 -11.22 -10.78
N LEU A 700 -13.88 -12.34 -10.13
CA LEU A 700 -14.11 -13.62 -10.80
C LEU A 700 -15.55 -14.09 -10.56
N ARG A 701 -16.49 -13.29 -11.05
CA ARG A 701 -17.75 -13.87 -11.55
C ARG A 701 -17.41 -14.51 -12.89
N ILE A 702 -17.11 -15.80 -12.86
CA ILE A 702 -17.25 -16.64 -14.04
C ILE A 702 -18.75 -16.61 -14.34
N ASN A 703 -19.13 -15.88 -15.38
CA ASN A 703 -20.45 -16.03 -16.00
C ASN A 703 -20.54 -17.39 -16.68
#